data_AF-A0A8C6KD79-F1
#
_entry.id   AF-A0A8C6KD79-F1
#
_cell.length_a   1.000
_cell.length_b   1.000
_cell.length_c   1.000
_cell.angle_alpha   90.00
_cell.angle_beta   90.00
_cell.angle_gamma   90.00
#
_symmetry.space_group_name_H-M   'P 1'
#
loop_
_entity.id
_entity.type
_entity.pdbx_description
1 polymer ?
#
loop_
_entity_poly.entity_id
_entity_poly.type
_entity_poly.pdbx_seq_one_letter_code
_entity_poly.pdbx_strand_id
1 'polypeptide(L)'
;MWVLFQRCLLRMQLWGLNTYLYGPKDDLKHRLLWREVYSPEEEAQLRTLIAEAQSRGLRFVYALSPGQDIVFSSSCDLTLLKRKLKQVSDLGCQAFAILFDDIDHSMCQADSEAFTSFAHAQVTVTNEIYRFLGEPDVFLFCPTEYCGSLCSPSASKSPYLQTVGEDLLPDITVIWTGSKVISRKLSLDSLAEVESVLQRPPLIWDNLHANDYDSRRLFLGPFKGRDPQIRSHLRGLLLNPNCEFEANYIPLHTLGDWHRTGKEDVNAPPGNPKMFPSQQTYISPVCPGSYVGSPPGWMCLENLTREASRRHPDQMPEPPQLAPLDVEEQRAREGEKMRSHQQPHQPGQPLPGSRSGALTGGGRTQKLPGRGVCGGKGMLSEAQVRLLVGLHYLPHEHGPSAQKLLQDLTWLKTNCHLVGANGKKTQPQKVDEWRGRASRFLSLCEDIAQLHCSVVGGANRAVLYDLYPYVWDLRNTALVAKAFICWLGKDTCRVFTSLDLSGVDSEPWAFKGGVSGEVQMLLPIGSSSELFTHPPPLFPTSRLYNIRPYHSKDKVDETMTIPSLQGESTAHPDVIGDRCLGPCLALSPEYSFILEDELGVCGCVLGISDVRSFAKRCQASWIPAMRDKYPPKGTNTHTYTQDLIRLMEEDQGEYPDSLLYHFPSQLRLDALPELVDVSVSRTLLTALLTALKANGSQGVFCEVQPTDHQRLEFLTKLGFLEILRGEARSREGVVLGRLL
;
A
#
# COMPACT_ATOMS: atom_id res chain seq x y z
N MET A 1 0.69 -7.50 -17.87
CA MET A 1 -0.36 -8.35 -18.50
C MET A 1 -0.91 -9.35 -17.49
N TRP A 2 -2.24 -9.55 -17.42
CA TRP A 2 -2.79 -10.61 -16.57
C TRP A 2 -2.61 -12.00 -17.18
N VAL A 3 -1.86 -12.85 -16.50
CA VAL A 3 -1.70 -14.27 -16.85
C VAL A 3 -3.00 -15.06 -16.65
N LEU A 4 -3.94 -14.54 -15.83
CA LEU A 4 -5.22 -15.17 -15.49
C LEU A 4 -6.40 -14.79 -16.41
N PHE A 5 -6.14 -14.50 -17.69
CA PHE A 5 -7.17 -14.02 -18.62
C PHE A 5 -8.41 -14.93 -18.71
N GLN A 6 -8.25 -16.26 -18.64
CA GLN A 6 -9.36 -17.21 -18.69
C GLN A 6 -10.40 -16.96 -17.57
N ARG A 7 -9.93 -16.61 -16.37
CA ARG A 7 -10.81 -16.27 -15.24
C ARG A 7 -11.54 -14.95 -15.49
N CYS A 8 -10.86 -13.97 -16.09
CA CYS A 8 -11.47 -12.69 -16.48
C CYS A 8 -12.62 -12.93 -17.47
N LEU A 9 -12.33 -13.64 -18.57
CA LEU A 9 -13.29 -13.92 -19.63
C LEU A 9 -14.50 -14.73 -19.11
N LEU A 10 -14.27 -15.71 -18.22
CA LEU A 10 -15.36 -16.43 -17.57
C LEU A 10 -16.26 -15.50 -16.73
N ARG A 11 -15.68 -14.61 -15.92
CA ARG A 11 -16.44 -13.63 -15.12
C ARG A 11 -17.27 -12.69 -16.01
N MET A 12 -16.67 -12.18 -17.08
CA MET A 12 -17.34 -11.31 -18.04
C MET A 12 -18.54 -12.00 -18.68
N GLN A 13 -18.38 -13.26 -19.11
CA GLN A 13 -19.47 -14.08 -19.66
C GLN A 13 -20.61 -14.27 -18.65
N LEU A 14 -20.29 -14.65 -17.40
CA LEU A 14 -21.27 -14.86 -16.34
C LEU A 14 -22.06 -13.59 -16.00
N TRP A 15 -21.44 -12.42 -16.13
CA TRP A 15 -22.06 -11.13 -15.82
C TRP A 15 -22.67 -10.44 -17.04
N GLY A 16 -22.71 -11.11 -18.19
CA GLY A 16 -23.35 -10.59 -19.40
C GLY A 16 -22.60 -9.45 -20.07
N LEU A 17 -21.29 -9.33 -19.82
CA LEU A 17 -20.38 -8.46 -20.56
C LEU A 17 -19.93 -9.16 -21.84
N ASN A 18 -19.49 -8.40 -22.85
CA ASN A 18 -19.35 -8.94 -24.21
C ASN A 18 -18.07 -8.57 -24.96
N THR A 19 -17.20 -7.71 -24.42
CA THR A 19 -16.03 -7.19 -25.15
C THR A 19 -14.81 -7.11 -24.24
N TYR A 20 -13.70 -7.71 -24.67
CA TYR A 20 -12.39 -7.63 -24.06
C TYR A 20 -11.43 -6.90 -25.00
N LEU A 21 -10.87 -5.77 -24.55
CA LEU A 21 -9.85 -5.02 -25.27
C LEU A 21 -8.47 -5.37 -24.73
N TYR A 22 -7.62 -5.92 -25.60
CA TYR A 22 -6.22 -6.17 -25.31
C TYR A 22 -5.41 -4.92 -25.62
N GLY A 23 -4.97 -4.21 -24.57
CA GLY A 23 -4.07 -3.06 -24.70
C GLY A 23 -3.15 -2.82 -23.49
N PRO A 24 -2.45 -3.85 -22.97
CA PRO A 24 -1.58 -3.67 -21.81
C PRO A 24 -0.37 -2.80 -22.15
N LYS A 25 -0.14 -1.71 -21.38
CA LYS A 25 1.01 -0.82 -21.58
C LYS A 25 2.36 -1.51 -21.32
N ASP A 26 2.38 -2.57 -20.50
CA ASP A 26 3.59 -3.36 -20.21
C ASP A 26 4.00 -4.34 -21.33
N ASP A 27 3.11 -4.61 -22.31
CA ASP A 27 3.52 -5.36 -23.50
C ASP A 27 4.34 -4.43 -24.39
N LEU A 28 5.66 -4.66 -24.43
CA LEU A 28 6.57 -3.84 -25.23
C LEU A 28 6.12 -3.80 -26.69
N LYS A 29 5.65 -4.91 -27.27
CA LYS A 29 5.25 -4.98 -28.68
C LYS A 29 3.85 -4.40 -28.97
N HIS A 30 3.12 -4.00 -27.93
CA HIS A 30 1.89 -3.22 -28.05
C HIS A 30 2.17 -1.72 -28.25
N ARG A 31 3.23 -1.19 -27.59
CA ARG A 31 3.53 0.26 -27.57
C ARG A 31 4.98 0.60 -27.94
N LEU A 32 5.96 0.23 -27.11
CA LEU A 32 7.36 0.67 -27.26
C LEU A 32 8.05 0.09 -28.52
N LEU A 33 7.78 -1.18 -28.83
CA LEU A 33 8.34 -1.95 -29.94
C LEU A 33 7.24 -2.34 -30.94
N TRP A 34 6.29 -1.45 -31.21
CA TRP A 34 5.09 -1.74 -32.02
C TRP A 34 5.41 -2.22 -33.46
N ARG A 35 6.60 -1.88 -33.99
CA ARG A 35 7.09 -2.33 -35.30
C ARG A 35 7.47 -3.81 -35.33
N GLU A 36 7.78 -4.39 -34.16
CA GLU A 36 8.16 -5.78 -34.03
C GLU A 36 6.95 -6.70 -34.05
N VAL A 37 7.02 -7.73 -34.90
CA VAL A 37 6.03 -8.80 -34.94
C VAL A 37 6.16 -9.71 -33.70
N TYR A 38 5.06 -10.36 -33.34
CA TYR A 38 5.09 -11.37 -32.27
C TYR A 38 5.95 -12.58 -32.69
N SER A 39 6.67 -13.17 -31.74
CA SER A 39 7.40 -14.43 -31.94
C SER A 39 6.42 -15.60 -32.03
N PRO A 40 6.83 -16.79 -32.52
CA PRO A 40 5.96 -17.96 -32.56
C PRO A 40 5.35 -18.34 -31.21
N GLU A 41 6.10 -18.15 -30.12
CA GLU A 41 5.62 -18.41 -28.75
C GLU A 41 4.55 -17.40 -28.33
N GLU A 42 4.76 -16.11 -28.61
CA GLU A 42 3.80 -15.03 -28.33
C GLU A 42 2.54 -15.18 -29.21
N GLU A 43 2.68 -15.57 -30.47
CA GLU A 43 1.56 -15.88 -31.37
C GLU A 43 0.71 -17.02 -30.82
N ALA A 44 1.32 -18.08 -30.30
CA ALA A 44 0.59 -19.21 -29.72
C ALA A 44 -0.23 -18.78 -28.49
N GLN A 45 0.33 -17.90 -27.65
CA GLN A 45 -0.37 -17.33 -26.50
C GLN A 45 -1.54 -16.44 -26.94
N LEU A 46 -1.32 -15.52 -27.88
CA LEU A 46 -2.37 -14.65 -28.40
C LEU A 46 -3.48 -15.42 -29.11
N ARG A 47 -3.14 -16.42 -29.92
CA ARG A 47 -4.12 -17.30 -30.58
C ARG A 47 -5.01 -18.01 -29.56
N THR A 48 -4.41 -18.51 -28.49
CA THR A 48 -5.14 -19.16 -27.39
C THR A 48 -6.09 -18.17 -26.71
N LEU A 49 -5.64 -16.94 -26.45
CA LEU A 49 -6.45 -15.88 -25.86
C LEU A 49 -7.64 -15.47 -26.75
N ILE A 50 -7.41 -15.28 -28.05
CA ILE A 50 -8.43 -14.95 -29.04
C ILE A 50 -9.49 -16.05 -29.09
N ALA A 51 -9.06 -17.31 -29.24
CA ALA A 51 -9.95 -18.46 -29.31
C ALA A 51 -10.78 -18.63 -28.03
N GLU A 52 -10.17 -18.43 -26.86
CA GLU A 52 -10.85 -18.50 -25.57
C GLU A 52 -11.96 -17.44 -25.46
N ALA A 53 -11.66 -16.19 -25.82
CA ALA A 53 -12.65 -15.11 -25.80
C ALA A 53 -13.83 -15.42 -26.73
N GLN A 54 -13.55 -15.85 -27.96
CA GLN A 54 -14.57 -16.21 -28.95
C GLN A 54 -15.43 -17.40 -28.48
N SER A 55 -14.82 -18.44 -27.90
CA SER A 55 -15.54 -19.62 -27.37
C SER A 55 -16.56 -19.27 -26.28
N ARG A 56 -16.37 -18.13 -25.61
CA ARG A 56 -17.24 -17.60 -24.56
C ARG A 56 -18.25 -16.58 -25.06
N GLY A 57 -18.28 -16.31 -26.36
CA GLY A 57 -19.13 -15.28 -26.97
C GLY A 57 -18.66 -13.85 -26.69
N LEU A 58 -17.39 -13.66 -26.32
CA LEU A 58 -16.79 -12.35 -26.13
C LEU A 58 -16.08 -11.89 -27.40
N ARG A 59 -16.23 -10.62 -27.73
CA ARG A 59 -15.43 -9.96 -28.76
C ARG A 59 -14.04 -9.66 -28.22
N PHE A 60 -13.01 -10.16 -28.90
CA PHE A 60 -11.62 -9.80 -28.65
C PHE A 60 -11.21 -8.65 -29.56
N VAL A 61 -10.80 -7.52 -28.98
CA VAL A 61 -10.30 -6.34 -29.70
C VAL A 61 -8.79 -6.23 -29.47
N TYR A 62 -7.98 -6.27 -30.53
CA TYR A 62 -6.55 -6.04 -30.44
C TYR A 62 -6.23 -4.55 -30.61
N ALA A 63 -5.67 -3.93 -29.57
CA ALA A 63 -5.18 -2.55 -29.66
C ALA A 63 -3.69 -2.50 -30.04
N LEU A 64 -3.28 -1.38 -30.65
CA LEU A 64 -1.88 -1.05 -30.88
C LEU A 64 -1.67 0.45 -30.61
N SER A 65 -0.58 0.81 -29.93
CA SER A 65 -0.21 2.20 -29.61
C SER A 65 1.06 2.65 -30.34
N PRO A 66 1.02 3.01 -31.63
CA PRO A 66 2.21 3.42 -32.38
C PRO A 66 2.65 4.87 -32.12
N GLY A 67 1.85 5.67 -31.39
CA GLY A 67 1.99 7.12 -31.35
C GLY A 67 3.27 7.69 -30.74
N GLN A 68 4.06 6.89 -30.00
CA GLN A 68 5.25 7.40 -29.31
C GLN A 68 6.40 7.78 -30.26
N ASP A 69 6.55 7.05 -31.37
CA ASP A 69 7.69 7.21 -32.28
C ASP A 69 7.36 6.94 -33.75
N ILE A 70 6.07 6.85 -34.12
CA ILE A 70 5.65 6.73 -35.52
C ILE A 70 6.01 8.00 -36.31
N VAL A 71 6.50 7.81 -37.53
CA VAL A 71 6.56 8.87 -38.55
C VAL A 71 5.38 8.65 -39.49
N PHE A 72 4.34 9.47 -39.39
CA PHE A 72 3.06 9.25 -40.07
C PHE A 72 3.18 9.25 -41.61
N SER A 73 4.11 10.03 -42.15
CA SER A 73 4.40 10.18 -43.58
C SER A 73 5.31 9.07 -44.13
N SER A 74 5.89 8.24 -43.26
CA SER A 74 6.80 7.17 -43.65
C SER A 74 6.02 5.96 -44.19
N SER A 75 6.23 5.66 -45.47
CA SER A 75 5.68 4.44 -46.09
C SER A 75 6.22 3.15 -45.46
N CYS A 76 7.43 3.21 -44.89
CA CYS A 76 8.02 2.11 -44.14
C CYS A 76 7.23 1.84 -42.86
N ASP A 77 6.96 2.87 -42.06
CA ASP A 77 6.19 2.72 -40.81
C ASP A 77 4.76 2.25 -41.08
N LEU A 78 4.11 2.80 -42.11
CA LEU A 78 2.79 2.32 -42.52
C LEU A 78 2.81 0.84 -42.93
N THR A 79 3.87 0.38 -43.63
CA THR A 79 4.02 -1.02 -44.01
C THR A 79 4.23 -1.92 -42.80
N LEU A 80 5.04 -1.49 -41.82
CA LEU A 80 5.28 -2.23 -40.59
C LEU A 80 4.00 -2.31 -39.73
N LEU A 81 3.23 -1.23 -39.67
CA LEU A 81 1.93 -1.18 -39.00
C LEU A 81 0.94 -2.19 -39.60
N LYS A 82 0.80 -2.17 -40.93
CA LYS A 82 -0.02 -3.14 -41.68
C LYS A 82 0.45 -4.57 -41.43
N ARG A 83 1.76 -4.83 -41.46
CA ARG A 83 2.34 -6.16 -41.21
C ARG A 83 1.98 -6.68 -39.81
N LYS A 84 2.13 -5.85 -38.78
CA LYS A 84 1.80 -6.21 -37.39
C LYS A 84 0.32 -6.54 -37.22
N LEU A 85 -0.57 -5.68 -37.72
CA LEU A 85 -2.02 -5.90 -37.61
C LEU A 85 -2.49 -7.11 -38.42
N LYS A 86 -1.91 -7.32 -39.61
CA LYS A 86 -2.18 -8.51 -40.43
C LYS A 86 -1.76 -9.79 -39.72
N GLN A 87 -0.61 -9.82 -39.05
CA GLN A 87 -0.18 -10.96 -38.23
C GLN A 87 -1.27 -11.34 -37.21
N VAL A 88 -1.79 -10.36 -36.46
CA VAL A 88 -2.82 -10.62 -35.44
C VAL A 88 -4.17 -10.99 -36.06
N SER A 89 -4.52 -10.42 -37.21
CA SER A 89 -5.68 -10.83 -38.00
C SER A 89 -5.59 -12.31 -38.41
N ASP A 90 -4.41 -12.78 -38.84
CA ASP A 90 -4.15 -14.17 -39.20
C ASP A 90 -4.20 -15.14 -38.00
N LEU A 91 -4.16 -14.62 -36.77
CA LEU A 91 -4.42 -15.40 -35.56
C LEU A 91 -5.92 -15.62 -35.31
N GLY A 92 -6.81 -14.96 -36.06
CA GLY A 92 -8.27 -15.05 -35.93
C GLY A 92 -8.93 -13.82 -35.29
N CYS A 93 -8.18 -12.74 -35.07
CA CYS A 93 -8.73 -11.48 -34.56
C CYS A 93 -9.48 -10.72 -35.66
N GLN A 94 -10.66 -10.19 -35.33
CA GLN A 94 -11.57 -9.51 -36.26
C GLN A 94 -11.91 -8.08 -35.83
N ALA A 95 -11.40 -7.63 -34.69
CA ALA A 95 -11.69 -6.30 -34.16
C ALA A 95 -10.39 -5.64 -33.68
N PHE A 96 -10.20 -4.36 -34.01
CA PHE A 96 -8.92 -3.68 -33.83
C PHE A 96 -9.09 -2.31 -33.19
N ALA A 97 -8.01 -1.79 -32.61
CA ALA A 97 -7.95 -0.43 -32.12
C ALA A 97 -6.57 0.20 -32.39
N ILE A 98 -6.56 1.49 -32.76
CA ILE A 98 -5.34 2.30 -32.80
C ILE A 98 -5.43 3.36 -31.71
N LEU A 99 -4.42 3.41 -30.84
CA LEU A 99 -4.41 4.28 -29.67
C LEU A 99 -3.32 5.34 -29.78
N PHE A 100 -3.73 6.61 -29.74
CA PHE A 100 -2.84 7.77 -29.70
C PHE A 100 -2.92 8.50 -28.35
N ASP A 101 -3.13 7.77 -27.27
CA ASP A 101 -3.19 8.28 -25.90
C ASP A 101 -1.79 8.46 -25.28
N ASP A 102 -1.67 9.45 -24.40
CA ASP A 102 -0.46 9.77 -23.61
C ASP A 102 0.79 9.98 -24.47
N ILE A 103 0.68 10.81 -25.51
CA ILE A 103 1.78 11.22 -26.40
C ILE A 103 1.83 12.75 -26.54
N ASP A 104 2.99 13.27 -26.92
CA ASP A 104 3.16 14.69 -27.21
C ASP A 104 2.44 15.08 -28.51
N HIS A 105 1.99 16.34 -28.59
CA HIS A 105 1.27 16.87 -29.76
C HIS A 105 2.22 17.32 -30.90
N SER A 106 3.51 17.02 -30.78
CA SER A 106 4.52 17.45 -31.75
C SER A 106 4.67 16.44 -32.89
N MET A 107 4.73 16.95 -34.11
CA MET A 107 5.11 16.17 -35.29
C MET A 107 6.60 16.36 -35.59
N CYS A 108 7.25 15.34 -36.15
CA CYS A 108 8.59 15.53 -36.72
C CYS A 108 8.51 16.41 -37.98
N GLN A 109 9.67 16.85 -38.50
CA GLN A 109 9.72 17.73 -39.67
C GLN A 109 9.02 17.11 -40.90
N ALA A 110 9.29 15.84 -41.22
CA ALA A 110 8.69 15.16 -42.37
C ALA A 110 7.16 15.14 -42.32
N ASP A 111 6.58 14.88 -41.15
CA ASP A 111 5.13 14.87 -40.95
C ASP A 111 4.53 16.28 -41.00
N SER A 112 5.26 17.29 -40.52
CA SER A 112 4.82 18.68 -40.59
C SER A 112 4.79 19.23 -42.03
N GLU A 113 5.62 18.68 -42.91
CA GLU A 113 5.61 18.99 -44.34
C GLU A 113 4.50 18.23 -45.09
N ALA A 114 4.11 17.05 -44.61
CA ALA A 114 3.13 16.17 -45.25
C ALA A 114 1.67 16.40 -44.80
N PHE A 115 1.45 16.83 -43.56
CA PHE A 115 0.12 16.96 -42.96
C PHE A 115 -0.15 18.35 -42.40
N THR A 116 -1.40 18.81 -42.53
CA THR A 116 -1.85 20.12 -42.05
C THR A 116 -1.99 20.21 -40.53
N SER A 117 -2.18 19.08 -39.84
CA SER A 117 -2.33 19.01 -38.39
C SER A 117 -1.99 17.61 -37.86
N PHE A 118 -1.78 17.51 -36.55
CA PHE A 118 -1.57 16.23 -35.88
C PHE A 118 -2.78 15.30 -35.99
N ALA A 119 -4.00 15.85 -35.90
CA ALA A 119 -5.23 15.09 -36.12
C ALA A 119 -5.30 14.54 -37.55
N HIS A 120 -4.96 15.36 -38.56
CA HIS A 120 -4.99 14.95 -39.96
C HIS A 120 -4.01 13.78 -40.24
N ALA A 121 -2.82 13.80 -39.63
CA ALA A 121 -1.87 12.69 -39.71
C ALA A 121 -2.42 11.39 -39.10
N GLN A 122 -2.97 11.47 -37.88
CA GLN A 122 -3.56 10.32 -37.19
C GLN A 122 -4.76 9.73 -37.92
N VAL A 123 -5.69 10.59 -38.37
CA VAL A 123 -6.89 10.18 -39.12
C VAL A 123 -6.50 9.53 -40.44
N THR A 124 -5.53 10.10 -41.17
CA THR A 124 -5.07 9.53 -42.45
C THR A 124 -4.54 8.11 -42.27
N VAL A 125 -3.63 7.90 -41.32
CA VAL A 125 -3.08 6.57 -41.03
C VAL A 125 -4.18 5.62 -40.54
N THR A 126 -5.07 6.08 -39.66
CA THR A 126 -6.15 5.24 -39.10
C THR A 126 -7.12 4.79 -40.18
N ASN A 127 -7.57 5.68 -41.06
CA ASN A 127 -8.45 5.37 -42.19
C ASN A 127 -7.80 4.38 -43.16
N GLU A 128 -6.51 4.56 -43.46
CA GLU A 128 -5.74 3.66 -44.32
C GLU A 128 -5.64 2.25 -43.73
N ILE A 129 -5.41 2.14 -42.42
CA ILE A 129 -5.36 0.85 -41.72
C ILE A 129 -6.75 0.19 -41.66
N TYR A 130 -7.80 0.96 -41.37
CA TYR A 130 -9.18 0.47 -41.36
C TYR A 130 -9.57 -0.17 -42.71
N ARG A 131 -9.29 0.54 -43.82
CA ARG A 131 -9.52 0.02 -45.18
C ARG A 131 -8.65 -1.20 -45.49
N PHE A 132 -7.36 -1.16 -45.12
CA PHE A 132 -6.45 -2.28 -45.34
C PHE A 132 -6.93 -3.58 -44.68
N LEU A 133 -7.53 -3.48 -43.49
CA LEU A 133 -8.08 -4.62 -42.76
C LEU A 133 -9.47 -5.06 -43.27
N GLY A 134 -9.99 -4.41 -44.32
CA GLY A 134 -11.28 -4.75 -44.91
C GLY A 134 -12.47 -4.19 -44.13
N GLU A 135 -12.31 -3.02 -43.51
CA GLU A 135 -13.38 -2.28 -42.83
C GLU A 135 -14.13 -3.12 -41.77
N PRO A 136 -13.42 -3.63 -40.74
CA PRO A 136 -14.01 -4.55 -39.77
C PRO A 136 -15.13 -3.87 -38.95
N ASP A 137 -16.18 -4.64 -38.63
CA ASP A 137 -17.36 -4.19 -37.86
C ASP A 137 -17.04 -3.45 -36.55
N VAL A 138 -15.89 -3.75 -35.94
CA VAL A 138 -15.39 -3.07 -34.75
C VAL A 138 -13.95 -2.62 -34.99
N PHE A 139 -13.82 -1.32 -35.20
CA PHE A 139 -12.54 -0.61 -35.23
C PHE A 139 -12.60 0.60 -34.30
N LEU A 140 -11.67 0.68 -33.35
CA LEU A 140 -11.64 1.76 -32.36
C LEU A 140 -10.46 2.71 -32.61
N PHE A 141 -10.69 3.99 -32.35
CA PHE A 141 -9.68 5.03 -32.38
C PHE A 141 -9.64 5.74 -31.02
N CYS A 142 -8.49 5.72 -30.34
CA CYS A 142 -8.29 6.57 -29.15
C CYS A 142 -7.56 7.85 -29.55
N PRO A 143 -8.22 9.02 -29.47
CA PRO A 143 -7.59 10.30 -29.75
C PRO A 143 -6.52 10.65 -28.70
N THR A 144 -5.65 11.60 -29.02
CA THR A 144 -4.74 12.26 -28.06
C THR A 144 -5.53 13.08 -27.05
N GLU A 145 -6.52 13.85 -27.54
CA GLU A 145 -7.48 14.56 -26.69
C GLU A 145 -8.66 13.62 -26.34
N TYR A 146 -8.44 12.65 -25.44
CA TYR A 146 -9.44 11.62 -25.08
C TYR A 146 -10.35 11.96 -23.90
N CYS A 147 -10.27 13.19 -23.38
CA CYS A 147 -11.15 13.67 -22.32
C CYS A 147 -11.28 15.20 -22.36
N GLY A 148 -12.35 15.71 -21.75
CA GLY A 148 -12.67 17.14 -21.80
C GLY A 148 -11.54 18.05 -21.28
N SER A 149 -10.78 17.62 -20.26
CA SER A 149 -9.66 18.40 -19.72
C SER A 149 -8.41 18.43 -20.60
N LEU A 150 -8.32 17.56 -21.60
CA LEU A 150 -7.23 17.57 -22.59
C LEU A 150 -7.58 18.41 -23.83
N CYS A 151 -8.85 18.78 -24.01
CA CYS A 151 -9.28 19.55 -25.17
C CYS A 151 -8.99 21.05 -25.02
N SER A 152 -8.52 21.66 -26.11
CA SER A 152 -8.22 23.10 -26.15
C SER A 152 -8.99 23.81 -27.28
N PRO A 153 -9.78 24.87 -27.00
CA PRO A 153 -10.08 25.43 -25.67
C PRO A 153 -11.16 24.66 -24.90
N SER A 154 -11.94 23.81 -25.57
CA SER A 154 -12.98 22.94 -24.99
C SER A 154 -13.28 21.80 -25.96
N ALA A 155 -13.99 20.75 -25.51
CA ALA A 155 -14.35 19.61 -26.37
C ALA A 155 -15.09 20.05 -27.65
N SER A 156 -16.16 20.86 -27.50
CA SER A 156 -16.95 21.40 -28.63
C SER A 156 -16.20 22.31 -29.61
N LYS A 157 -15.06 22.87 -29.21
CA LYS A 157 -14.30 23.87 -29.99
C LYS A 157 -12.89 23.43 -30.33
N SER A 158 -12.51 22.20 -30.01
CA SER A 158 -11.19 21.66 -30.30
C SER A 158 -11.01 21.49 -31.82
N PRO A 159 -10.04 22.18 -32.45
CA PRO A 159 -9.73 21.94 -33.85
C PRO A 159 -9.28 20.49 -34.10
N TYR A 160 -8.60 19.89 -33.12
CA TYR A 160 -8.19 18.50 -33.18
C TYR A 160 -9.40 17.56 -33.26
N LEU A 161 -10.39 17.73 -32.37
CA LEU A 161 -11.61 16.90 -32.40
C LEU A 161 -12.51 17.19 -33.60
N GLN A 162 -12.53 18.42 -34.11
CA GLN A 162 -13.25 18.76 -35.35
C GLN A 162 -12.70 17.97 -36.54
N THR A 163 -11.39 17.94 -36.73
CA THR A 163 -10.75 17.09 -37.77
C THR A 163 -11.05 15.60 -37.54
N VAL A 164 -10.99 15.11 -36.31
CA VAL A 164 -11.36 13.71 -36.00
C VAL A 164 -12.85 13.44 -36.32
N GLY A 165 -13.74 14.37 -36.05
CA GLY A 165 -15.17 14.25 -36.36
C GLY A 165 -15.43 14.19 -37.87
N GLU A 166 -14.84 15.13 -38.61
CA GLU A 166 -15.08 15.34 -40.04
C GLU A 166 -14.38 14.32 -40.93
N ASP A 167 -13.12 13.98 -40.63
CA ASP A 167 -12.26 13.24 -41.57
C ASP A 167 -12.11 11.74 -41.23
N LEU A 168 -12.37 11.34 -39.97
CA LEU A 168 -12.33 9.93 -39.59
C LEU A 168 -13.54 9.19 -40.18
N LEU A 169 -13.31 8.01 -40.76
CA LEU A 169 -14.39 7.25 -41.39
C LEU A 169 -15.52 6.93 -40.40
N PRO A 170 -16.79 7.03 -40.84
CA PRO A 170 -17.94 7.10 -39.94
C PRO A 170 -18.16 5.84 -39.07
N ASP A 171 -17.74 4.67 -39.56
CA ASP A 171 -17.87 3.40 -38.85
C ASP A 171 -16.74 3.14 -37.83
N ILE A 172 -15.70 3.99 -37.82
CA ILE A 172 -14.66 3.94 -36.79
C ILE A 172 -15.21 4.56 -35.50
N THR A 173 -15.19 3.76 -34.43
CA THR A 173 -15.69 4.20 -33.12
C THR A 173 -14.61 4.97 -32.37
N VAL A 174 -14.94 6.15 -31.85
CA VAL A 174 -14.00 6.99 -31.09
C VAL A 174 -14.11 6.71 -29.58
N ILE A 175 -12.96 6.46 -28.94
CA ILE A 175 -12.84 6.27 -27.50
C ILE A 175 -12.86 7.61 -26.76
N TRP A 176 -13.54 7.67 -25.61
CA TRP A 176 -13.64 8.84 -24.76
C TRP A 176 -13.68 8.46 -23.27
N THR A 177 -13.05 9.23 -22.38
CA THR A 177 -13.01 8.91 -20.93
C THR A 177 -13.93 9.82 -20.08
N GLY A 178 -14.58 10.80 -20.71
CA GLY A 178 -15.46 11.76 -20.07
C GLY A 178 -14.82 13.14 -19.88
N SER A 179 -15.22 13.86 -18.84
CA SER A 179 -14.72 15.23 -18.58
C SER A 179 -13.28 15.28 -18.08
N LYS A 180 -12.81 14.19 -17.47
CA LYS A 180 -11.42 14.00 -17.01
C LYS A 180 -10.98 12.58 -17.36
N VAL A 181 -9.67 12.32 -17.30
CA VAL A 181 -9.09 10.97 -17.38
C VAL A 181 -9.81 10.00 -16.44
N ILE A 182 -10.06 10.42 -15.20
CA ILE A 182 -10.86 9.70 -14.20
C ILE A 182 -12.12 10.50 -13.88
N SER A 183 -13.16 10.32 -14.69
CA SER A 183 -14.42 11.05 -14.55
C SER A 183 -15.20 10.63 -13.29
N ARG A 184 -15.56 11.61 -12.45
CA ARG A 184 -16.42 11.39 -11.26
C ARG A 184 -17.85 11.01 -11.64
N LYS A 185 -18.40 11.68 -12.65
CA LYS A 185 -19.72 11.43 -13.24
C LYS A 185 -19.66 11.63 -14.74
N LEU A 186 -20.54 10.95 -15.47
CA LEU A 186 -20.84 11.22 -16.89
C LEU A 186 -22.27 11.73 -16.98
N SER A 187 -22.47 12.92 -17.57
CA SER A 187 -23.79 13.53 -17.79
C SER A 187 -24.20 13.47 -19.25
N LEU A 188 -25.50 13.45 -19.52
CA LEU A 188 -26.05 13.49 -20.88
C LEU A 188 -25.55 14.73 -21.64
N ASP A 189 -25.52 15.89 -20.99
CA ASP A 189 -25.02 17.13 -21.61
C ASP A 189 -23.56 17.01 -22.06
N SER A 190 -22.70 16.41 -21.24
CA SER A 190 -21.28 16.22 -21.59
C SER A 190 -21.08 15.22 -22.73
N LEU A 191 -21.98 14.23 -22.86
CA LEU A 191 -21.94 13.27 -23.95
C LEU A 191 -22.48 13.88 -25.24
N ALA A 192 -23.54 14.67 -25.17
CA ALA A 192 -24.10 15.38 -26.31
C ALA A 192 -23.11 16.40 -26.89
N GLU A 193 -22.34 17.10 -26.04
CA GLU A 193 -21.27 18.00 -26.49
C GLU A 193 -20.23 17.25 -27.34
N VAL A 194 -19.77 16.10 -26.84
CA VAL A 194 -18.73 15.30 -27.48
C VAL A 194 -19.25 14.60 -28.73
N GLU A 195 -20.47 14.07 -28.69
CA GLU A 195 -21.16 13.48 -29.85
C GLU A 195 -21.32 14.50 -30.98
N SER A 196 -21.63 15.76 -30.66
CA SER A 196 -21.76 16.83 -31.65
C SER A 196 -20.48 17.12 -32.41
N VAL A 197 -19.31 17.13 -31.73
CA VAL A 197 -18.02 17.42 -32.37
C VAL A 197 -17.46 16.18 -33.08
N LEU A 198 -17.64 14.99 -32.50
CA LEU A 198 -17.19 13.73 -33.10
C LEU A 198 -18.11 13.25 -34.23
N GLN A 199 -19.32 13.79 -34.33
CA GLN A 199 -20.35 13.37 -35.29
C GLN A 199 -20.75 11.89 -35.16
N ARG A 200 -20.53 11.29 -33.98
CA ARG A 200 -20.87 9.90 -33.67
C ARG A 200 -20.90 9.67 -32.15
N PRO A 201 -21.73 8.74 -31.65
CA PRO A 201 -21.72 8.35 -30.24
C PRO A 201 -20.35 7.79 -29.84
N PRO A 202 -19.74 8.26 -28.74
CA PRO A 202 -18.45 7.75 -28.29
C PRO A 202 -18.58 6.36 -27.66
N LEU A 203 -17.47 5.62 -27.63
CA LEU A 203 -17.27 4.49 -26.72
C LEU A 203 -16.57 5.00 -25.46
N ILE A 204 -17.14 4.73 -24.30
CA ILE A 204 -16.51 5.13 -23.03
C ILE A 204 -15.39 4.15 -22.67
N TRP A 205 -14.19 4.66 -22.46
CA TRP A 205 -13.12 3.99 -21.73
C TRP A 205 -13.12 4.54 -20.31
N ASP A 206 -13.65 3.75 -19.37
CA ASP A 206 -13.92 4.19 -18.02
C ASP A 206 -12.76 3.85 -17.08
N ASN A 207 -12.09 4.87 -16.54
CA ASN A 207 -11.00 4.71 -15.58
C ASN A 207 -11.46 4.85 -14.12
N LEU A 208 -12.76 4.71 -13.82
CA LEU A 208 -13.28 4.83 -12.44
C LEU A 208 -12.57 3.92 -11.43
N HIS A 209 -12.05 2.78 -11.87
CA HIS A 209 -11.38 1.80 -11.01
C HIS A 209 -9.91 1.58 -11.36
N ALA A 210 -9.35 2.36 -12.28
CA ALA A 210 -7.91 2.30 -12.58
C ALA A 210 -7.10 2.77 -11.37
N ASN A 211 -5.97 2.13 -11.07
CA ASN A 211 -5.06 2.52 -9.97
C ASN A 211 -3.58 2.55 -10.38
N ASP A 212 -3.27 2.40 -11.66
CA ASP A 212 -1.92 2.50 -12.24
C ASP A 212 -1.21 3.82 -11.91
N TYR A 213 -1.96 4.91 -11.78
CA TYR A 213 -1.44 6.23 -11.43
C TYR A 213 -1.01 6.39 -9.95
N ASP A 214 -1.44 5.51 -9.05
CA ASP A 214 -1.04 5.49 -7.64
C ASP A 214 -1.12 4.06 -7.07
N SER A 215 0.01 3.37 -7.06
CA SER A 215 0.14 1.97 -6.62
C SER A 215 -0.22 1.73 -5.15
N ARG A 216 -0.41 2.78 -4.36
CA ARG A 216 -0.88 2.68 -2.97
C ARG A 216 -2.40 2.79 -2.84
N ARG A 217 -3.13 3.02 -3.94
CA ARG A 217 -4.59 3.08 -3.97
C ARG A 217 -5.18 1.81 -4.57
N LEU A 218 -6.36 1.47 -4.08
CA LEU A 218 -7.14 0.33 -4.51
C LEU A 218 -8.62 0.71 -4.52
N PHE A 219 -9.36 0.29 -5.54
CA PHE A 219 -10.76 0.66 -5.74
C PHE A 219 -11.65 -0.58 -5.80
N LEU A 220 -12.28 -0.88 -4.66
CA LEU A 220 -13.19 -2.02 -4.48
C LEU A 220 -14.66 -1.58 -4.40
N GLY A 221 -14.93 -0.28 -4.50
CA GLY A 221 -16.28 0.27 -4.52
C GLY A 221 -17.08 -0.11 -5.78
N PRO A 222 -18.41 0.09 -5.77
CA PRO A 222 -19.27 -0.26 -6.89
C PRO A 222 -19.06 0.68 -8.09
N PHE A 223 -19.35 0.19 -9.30
CA PHE A 223 -19.49 1.02 -10.50
C PHE A 223 -20.59 2.07 -10.29
N LYS A 224 -20.22 3.35 -10.37
CA LYS A 224 -21.06 4.48 -9.92
C LYS A 224 -20.81 5.74 -10.76
N GLY A 225 -21.82 6.63 -10.77
CA GLY A 225 -21.71 7.97 -11.38
C GLY A 225 -22.04 8.00 -12.88
N ARG A 226 -22.52 6.88 -13.43
CA ARG A 226 -22.98 6.73 -14.81
C ARG A 226 -24.45 6.36 -14.76
N ASP A 227 -25.34 7.30 -15.03
CA ASP A 227 -26.77 7.02 -15.06
C ASP A 227 -27.06 5.97 -16.15
N PRO A 228 -27.84 4.90 -15.90
CA PRO A 228 -28.16 3.91 -16.93
C PRO A 228 -28.73 4.50 -18.23
N GLN A 229 -29.38 5.67 -18.17
CA GLN A 229 -29.92 6.38 -19.33
C GLN A 229 -28.84 6.80 -20.33
N ILE A 230 -27.58 6.99 -19.90
CA ILE A 230 -26.52 7.41 -20.83
C ILE A 230 -26.25 6.36 -21.91
N ARG A 231 -26.66 5.10 -21.70
CA ARG A 231 -26.40 3.98 -22.63
C ARG A 231 -26.96 4.20 -24.03
N SER A 232 -28.07 4.92 -24.18
CA SER A 232 -28.63 5.23 -25.50
C SER A 232 -27.77 6.24 -26.28
N HIS A 233 -26.82 6.90 -25.62
CA HIS A 233 -25.90 7.89 -26.20
C HIS A 233 -24.48 7.35 -26.37
N LEU A 234 -24.25 6.06 -26.12
CA LEU A 234 -22.92 5.45 -26.20
C LEU A 234 -22.89 4.34 -27.24
N ARG A 235 -21.77 4.22 -27.95
CA ARG A 235 -21.49 3.04 -28.76
C ARG A 235 -21.12 1.83 -27.91
N GLY A 236 -20.53 2.07 -26.75
CA GLY A 236 -20.16 1.04 -25.78
C GLY A 236 -19.51 1.64 -24.53
N LEU A 237 -19.21 0.77 -23.56
CA LEU A 237 -18.44 1.12 -22.37
C LEU A 237 -17.46 -0.02 -22.04
N LEU A 238 -16.18 0.31 -21.97
CA LEU A 238 -15.10 -0.56 -21.53
C LEU A 238 -14.58 -0.04 -20.19
N LEU A 239 -14.43 -0.91 -19.20
CA LEU A 239 -13.84 -0.55 -17.92
C LEU A 239 -12.34 -0.87 -17.94
N ASN A 240 -11.51 0.11 -17.60
CA ASN A 240 -10.11 -0.07 -17.24
C ASN A 240 -10.02 -0.12 -15.70
N PRO A 241 -9.83 -1.32 -15.12
CA PRO A 241 -9.99 -1.53 -13.69
C PRO A 241 -8.63 -1.49 -12.96
N ASN A 242 -8.55 -1.98 -11.72
CA ASN A 242 -7.30 -2.01 -10.95
C ASN A 242 -6.26 -2.91 -11.62
N CYS A 243 -4.97 -2.67 -11.41
CA CYS A 243 -3.88 -3.54 -11.83
C CYS A 243 -3.99 -4.95 -11.23
N GLU A 244 -4.44 -5.05 -9.99
CA GLU A 244 -4.58 -6.30 -9.25
C GLU A 244 -5.84 -7.05 -9.69
N PHE A 245 -5.66 -8.24 -10.25
CA PHE A 245 -6.73 -8.98 -10.93
C PHE A 245 -7.90 -9.33 -10.00
N GLU A 246 -7.60 -9.86 -8.81
CA GLU A 246 -8.63 -10.31 -7.88
C GLU A 246 -9.38 -9.13 -7.22
N ALA A 247 -8.80 -7.93 -7.21
CA ALA A 247 -9.47 -6.70 -6.75
C ALA A 247 -10.63 -6.27 -7.67
N ASN A 248 -10.67 -6.77 -8.90
CA ASN A 248 -11.65 -6.36 -9.91
C ASN A 248 -12.97 -7.12 -9.86
N TYR A 249 -13.18 -7.98 -8.87
CA TYR A 249 -14.44 -8.73 -8.73
C TYR A 249 -15.64 -7.79 -8.59
N ILE A 250 -15.62 -6.86 -7.63
CA ILE A 250 -16.74 -5.93 -7.37
C ILE A 250 -16.91 -4.93 -8.52
N PRO A 251 -15.85 -4.26 -9.03
CA PRO A 251 -15.95 -3.38 -10.18
C PRO A 251 -16.65 -4.02 -11.39
N LEU A 252 -16.21 -5.23 -11.79
CA LEU A 252 -16.76 -5.93 -12.95
C LEU A 252 -18.17 -6.49 -12.70
N HIS A 253 -18.46 -7.01 -11.50
CA HIS A 253 -19.79 -7.49 -11.15
C HIS A 253 -20.82 -6.36 -11.21
N THR A 254 -20.50 -5.23 -10.58
CA THR A 254 -21.41 -4.07 -10.51
C THR A 254 -21.55 -3.35 -11.85
N LEU A 255 -20.52 -3.40 -12.72
CA LEU A 255 -20.67 -3.03 -14.13
C LEU A 255 -21.65 -3.95 -14.87
N GLY A 256 -21.58 -5.26 -14.63
CA GLY A 256 -22.54 -6.23 -15.17
C GLY A 256 -23.97 -5.96 -14.72
N ASP A 257 -24.18 -5.60 -13.44
CA ASP A 257 -25.47 -5.17 -12.92
C ASP A 257 -25.98 -3.92 -13.66
N TRP A 258 -25.15 -2.88 -13.78
CA TRP A 258 -25.47 -1.66 -14.54
C TRP A 258 -25.79 -1.95 -16.02
N HIS A 259 -25.09 -2.93 -16.62
CA HIS A 259 -25.37 -3.38 -17.98
C HIS A 259 -26.69 -4.16 -18.11
N ARG A 260 -27.21 -4.75 -17.04
CA ARG A 260 -28.53 -5.41 -17.05
C ARG A 260 -29.68 -4.42 -16.82
N THR A 261 -29.54 -3.51 -15.85
CA THR A 261 -30.62 -2.56 -15.51
C THR A 261 -31.03 -1.72 -16.72
N GLY A 262 -30.08 -1.21 -17.50
CA GLY A 262 -30.40 -0.45 -18.71
C GLY A 262 -30.99 -1.27 -19.88
N LYS A 263 -31.14 -2.60 -19.76
CA LYS A 263 -31.87 -3.43 -20.75
C LYS A 263 -33.37 -3.54 -20.43
N GLU A 264 -33.78 -3.37 -19.18
CA GLU A 264 -35.16 -3.60 -18.73
C GLU A 264 -36.09 -2.40 -19.01
N ASP A 265 -35.55 -1.20 -19.26
CA ASP A 265 -36.35 0.03 -19.45
C ASP A 265 -36.85 0.29 -20.89
N VAL A 266 -36.60 -0.60 -21.85
CA VAL A 266 -37.07 -0.38 -23.24
C VAL A 266 -38.59 -0.63 -23.40
N ASN A 267 -39.28 -1.21 -22.40
CA ASN A 267 -40.72 -1.52 -22.46
C ASN A 267 -41.57 -1.12 -21.24
N ALA A 268 -41.04 -0.32 -20.29
CA ALA A 268 -41.80 0.09 -19.10
C ALA A 268 -42.39 1.52 -19.27
N PRO A 269 -43.68 1.75 -18.94
CA PRO A 269 -44.27 3.09 -18.98
C PRO A 269 -43.62 4.00 -17.91
N PRO A 270 -43.58 5.34 -18.11
CA PRO A 270 -42.89 6.25 -17.23
C PRO A 270 -43.59 6.34 -15.87
N GLY A 271 -43.04 5.66 -14.86
CA GLY A 271 -43.62 5.60 -13.53
C GLY A 271 -42.57 5.45 -12.43
N ASN A 272 -42.31 6.55 -11.75
CA ASN A 272 -41.53 6.76 -10.52
C ASN A 272 -40.06 6.31 -10.48
N PRO A 273 -39.11 7.20 -10.12
CA PRO A 273 -37.72 6.82 -9.89
C PRO A 273 -37.68 5.87 -8.69
N LYS A 274 -37.44 4.58 -8.93
CA LYS A 274 -37.11 3.64 -7.86
C LYS A 274 -35.81 4.10 -7.23
N MET A 275 -35.93 4.55 -5.99
CA MET A 275 -34.82 4.86 -5.10
C MET A 275 -33.78 3.74 -5.18
N PHE A 276 -32.51 4.08 -5.44
CA PHE A 276 -31.41 3.12 -5.35
C PHE A 276 -31.52 2.36 -4.03
N PRO A 277 -31.43 1.02 -4.02
CA PRO A 277 -31.38 0.29 -2.78
C PRO A 277 -30.20 0.80 -1.95
N SER A 278 -30.43 1.05 -0.67
CA SER A 278 -29.38 1.43 0.28
C SER A 278 -28.23 0.40 0.25
N GLN A 279 -27.03 0.82 0.71
CA GLN A 279 -25.79 0.03 0.81
C GLN A 279 -25.94 -1.41 1.34
N GLN A 280 -27.06 -1.75 1.98
CA GLN A 280 -27.39 -3.08 2.47
C GLN A 280 -27.68 -4.12 1.38
N THR A 281 -28.02 -3.72 0.15
CA THR A 281 -28.53 -4.66 -0.87
C THR A 281 -27.46 -5.16 -1.85
N TYR A 282 -26.32 -4.47 -1.96
CA TYR A 282 -25.22 -4.83 -2.86
C TYR A 282 -24.30 -5.92 -2.30
N ILE A 283 -24.50 -6.28 -1.04
CA ILE A 283 -23.73 -7.30 -0.33
C ILE A 283 -24.74 -8.30 0.20
N SER A 284 -25.30 -9.08 -0.73
CA SER A 284 -26.10 -10.28 -0.49
C SER A 284 -25.36 -11.44 -1.17
N PRO A 285 -25.35 -12.65 -0.59
CA PRO A 285 -24.22 -13.55 -0.65
C PRO A 285 -24.17 -14.28 -1.99
N VAL A 286 -23.08 -14.08 -2.73
CA VAL A 286 -22.49 -15.18 -3.49
C VAL A 286 -21.03 -15.28 -3.06
N CYS A 287 -20.81 -15.87 -1.89
CA CYS A 287 -19.61 -16.67 -1.72
C CYS A 287 -19.67 -17.81 -2.74
N PRO A 288 -18.54 -18.27 -3.31
CA PRO A 288 -18.53 -19.49 -4.11
C PRO A 288 -18.94 -20.66 -3.21
N GLY A 289 -20.21 -21.08 -3.29
CA GLY A 289 -20.70 -22.26 -2.57
C GLY A 289 -21.98 -22.11 -1.75
N SER A 290 -23.03 -21.47 -2.27
CA SER A 290 -24.36 -21.63 -1.67
C SER A 290 -25.49 -21.32 -2.65
N TYR A 291 -25.93 -22.33 -3.40
CA TYR A 291 -27.27 -22.38 -3.99
C TYR A 291 -28.09 -23.40 -3.21
N VAL A 292 -29.24 -22.98 -2.66
CA VAL A 292 -30.26 -23.87 -2.11
C VAL A 292 -31.27 -24.13 -3.22
N GLY A 293 -31.18 -25.31 -3.81
CA GLY A 293 -32.01 -25.77 -4.92
C GLY A 293 -31.19 -26.72 -5.77
N SER A 294 -31.56 -28.00 -5.77
CA SER A 294 -30.82 -29.09 -6.43
C SER A 294 -30.50 -28.75 -7.89
N PRO A 295 -29.21 -28.54 -8.27
CA PRO A 295 -28.84 -28.29 -9.66
C PRO A 295 -28.69 -29.62 -10.43
N PRO A 296 -28.88 -29.62 -11.76
CA PRO A 296 -28.61 -30.78 -12.60
C PRO A 296 -27.13 -31.20 -12.49
N GLY A 297 -26.89 -32.51 -12.55
CA GLY A 297 -25.67 -33.22 -12.11
C GLY A 297 -24.33 -32.93 -12.81
N TRP A 298 -24.10 -31.71 -13.29
CA TRP A 298 -22.80 -31.26 -13.84
C TRP A 298 -22.16 -30.10 -13.05
N MET A 299 -22.75 -29.66 -11.93
CA MET A 299 -22.22 -28.64 -11.00
C MET A 299 -21.42 -29.21 -9.81
N CYS A 300 -20.70 -30.33 -9.97
CA CYS A 300 -19.85 -30.86 -8.90
C CYS A 300 -18.39 -30.43 -9.07
N LEU A 301 -17.86 -29.68 -8.11
CA LEU A 301 -16.46 -29.29 -7.96
C LEU A 301 -15.57 -30.48 -7.53
N GLU A 302 -15.84 -31.69 -8.02
CA GLU A 302 -15.01 -32.89 -7.80
C GLU A 302 -14.05 -33.17 -8.97
N ASN A 303 -14.17 -32.46 -10.09
CA ASN A 303 -13.26 -32.64 -11.24
C ASN A 303 -12.05 -31.70 -11.24
N LEU A 304 -12.02 -30.68 -10.36
CA LEU A 304 -10.87 -29.77 -10.21
C LEU A 304 -9.72 -30.37 -9.38
N THR A 305 -9.92 -31.50 -8.70
CA THR A 305 -8.89 -32.22 -7.92
C THR A 305 -8.39 -33.50 -8.58
N ARG A 306 -8.97 -33.96 -9.71
CA ARG A 306 -8.62 -35.25 -10.32
C ARG A 306 -7.67 -35.19 -11.52
N GLU A 307 -7.44 -34.03 -12.12
CA GLU A 307 -6.43 -33.85 -13.18
C GLU A 307 -5.04 -33.45 -12.66
N ALA A 308 -4.93 -33.03 -11.39
CA ALA A 308 -3.64 -32.72 -10.77
C ALA A 308 -2.91 -33.93 -10.14
N SER A 309 -3.52 -35.13 -10.14
CA SER A 309 -2.96 -36.34 -9.48
C SER A 309 -2.56 -37.47 -10.43
N ARG A 310 -2.26 -37.17 -11.70
CA ARG A 310 -1.65 -38.14 -12.63
C ARG A 310 -0.46 -37.57 -13.39
N ARG A 311 0.61 -37.20 -12.70
CA ARG A 311 1.98 -37.30 -13.23
C ARG A 311 2.94 -37.68 -12.10
N HIS A 312 3.73 -38.72 -12.34
CA HIS A 312 4.79 -39.20 -11.45
C HIS A 312 5.85 -38.10 -11.20
N PRO A 313 6.52 -38.10 -10.04
CA PRO A 313 7.55 -37.13 -9.71
C PRO A 313 8.90 -37.62 -10.24
N ASP A 314 9.25 -37.21 -11.45
CA ASP A 314 10.64 -37.09 -11.92
C ASP A 314 10.60 -36.27 -13.22
N GLN A 315 11.46 -35.27 -13.33
CA GLN A 315 11.55 -34.23 -14.39
C GLN A 315 10.79 -32.92 -14.13
N MET A 316 11.33 -32.09 -13.25
CA MET A 316 11.31 -30.64 -13.41
C MET A 316 12.72 -30.20 -13.83
N PRO A 317 12.89 -29.31 -14.84
CA PRO A 317 14.20 -28.75 -15.15
C PRO A 317 14.63 -27.77 -14.03
N GLU A 318 15.93 -27.74 -13.72
CA GLU A 318 16.52 -26.78 -12.80
C GLU A 318 16.22 -25.32 -13.23
N PRO A 319 16.10 -24.38 -12.28
CA PRO A 319 15.95 -22.97 -12.60
C PRO A 319 17.19 -22.45 -13.34
N PRO A 320 17.04 -21.55 -14.32
CA PRO A 320 18.18 -21.00 -15.06
C PRO A 320 19.10 -20.22 -14.11
N GLN A 321 20.39 -20.59 -14.11
CA GLN A 321 21.45 -19.83 -13.47
C GLN A 321 21.57 -18.47 -14.18
N LEU A 322 21.38 -17.39 -13.42
CA LEU A 322 21.67 -16.03 -13.87
C LEU A 322 23.18 -15.92 -14.15
N ALA A 323 23.52 -15.55 -15.37
CA ALA A 323 24.88 -15.18 -15.74
C ALA A 323 25.33 -13.92 -14.98
N PRO A 324 26.61 -13.79 -14.59
CA PRO A 324 27.09 -12.59 -13.92
C PRO A 324 27.07 -11.40 -14.89
N LEU A 325 26.52 -10.28 -14.44
CA LEU A 325 26.63 -8.99 -15.12
C LEU A 325 28.09 -8.54 -15.16
N ASP A 326 28.55 -8.14 -16.34
CA ASP A 326 29.87 -7.58 -16.59
C ASP A 326 30.10 -6.33 -15.72
N VAL A 327 31.14 -6.41 -14.88
CA VAL A 327 31.65 -5.29 -14.09
C VAL A 327 32.79 -4.65 -14.88
N GLU A 328 32.43 -3.72 -15.76
CA GLU A 328 33.38 -2.77 -16.38
C GLU A 328 32.90 -1.33 -16.18
N GLU A 329 32.82 -0.88 -14.92
CA GLU A 329 32.95 0.56 -14.61
C GLU A 329 33.12 0.83 -13.11
N GLN A 330 34.23 0.37 -12.50
CA GLN A 330 34.78 0.97 -11.27
C GLN A 330 36.16 0.40 -10.91
N ARG A 331 37.15 0.67 -11.78
CA ARG A 331 38.57 0.63 -11.41
C ARG A 331 39.25 1.91 -11.88
N ALA A 332 38.99 2.97 -11.14
CA ALA A 332 39.84 4.15 -11.13
C ALA A 332 39.77 4.79 -9.74
N ARG A 333 40.39 4.14 -8.75
CA ARG A 333 41.10 4.78 -7.64
C ARG A 333 41.72 3.71 -6.73
N GLU A 334 42.97 3.99 -6.38
CA GLU A 334 43.74 3.39 -5.28
C GLU A 334 44.39 2.04 -5.56
N GLY A 335 45.62 2.14 -6.09
CA GLY A 335 46.63 1.12 -5.97
C GLY A 335 47.33 1.15 -4.60
N GLU A 336 48.07 0.06 -4.39
CA GLU A 336 49.20 -0.10 -3.47
C GLU A 336 48.90 -0.26 -1.96
N LYS A 337 48.88 -1.51 -1.48
CA LYS A 337 50.08 -2.12 -0.85
C LYS A 337 49.92 -3.62 -0.56
N MET A 338 51.08 -4.26 -0.65
CA MET A 338 51.42 -5.68 -0.69
C MET A 338 51.37 -6.45 0.65
N ARG A 339 51.17 -7.78 0.51
CA ARG A 339 51.82 -8.94 1.21
C ARG A 339 51.56 -9.09 2.72
N SER A 340 51.42 -10.28 3.33
CA SER A 340 51.73 -11.68 3.00
C SER A 340 51.14 -12.60 4.08
N HIS A 341 50.60 -13.78 3.75
CA HIS A 341 51.11 -15.10 4.19
C HIS A 341 50.13 -16.26 3.87
N GLN A 342 50.68 -17.23 3.15
CA GLN A 342 50.32 -18.66 3.06
C GLN A 342 50.41 -19.31 4.47
N GLN A 343 49.74 -20.39 4.87
CA GLN A 343 49.41 -21.68 4.25
C GLN A 343 48.48 -22.52 5.22
N PRO A 344 48.16 -23.82 5.04
CA PRO A 344 46.77 -24.35 5.08
C PRO A 344 46.52 -25.38 6.21
N HIS A 345 45.28 -25.85 6.45
CA HIS A 345 45.03 -27.22 6.96
C HIS A 345 43.59 -27.73 6.72
N GLN A 346 43.53 -29.06 6.53
CA GLN A 346 42.43 -29.93 6.09
C GLN A 346 41.34 -30.23 7.16
N PRO A 347 40.19 -30.82 6.77
CA PRO A 347 39.05 -31.08 7.65
C PRO A 347 39.08 -32.47 8.31
N GLY A 348 38.67 -32.56 9.57
CA GLY A 348 38.51 -33.80 10.34
C GLY A 348 37.03 -34.11 10.64
N GLN A 349 36.69 -35.39 10.48
CA GLN A 349 35.37 -36.03 10.56
C GLN A 349 34.68 -36.04 11.95
N PRO A 350 33.36 -36.36 12.01
CA PRO A 350 32.53 -36.36 13.21
C PRO A 350 32.34 -37.74 13.86
N LEU A 351 31.74 -37.76 15.08
CA LEU A 351 30.86 -38.78 15.72
C LEU A 351 31.14 -38.88 17.26
N PRO A 352 30.29 -39.51 18.11
CA PRO A 352 28.87 -39.88 17.99
C PRO A 352 27.97 -39.59 19.23
N GLY A 353 26.66 -39.52 18.97
CA GLY A 353 25.52 -40.12 19.70
C GLY A 353 25.45 -40.27 21.23
N SER A 354 24.31 -39.90 21.80
CA SER A 354 23.64 -40.70 22.84
C SER A 354 22.12 -40.51 22.83
N ARG A 355 21.42 -41.59 23.20
CA ARG A 355 19.98 -41.85 23.10
C ARG A 355 19.22 -41.53 24.40
N SER A 356 17.89 -41.51 24.27
CA SER A 356 16.84 -41.85 25.27
C SER A 356 16.31 -40.68 26.10
N GLY A 357 15.02 -40.52 26.37
CA GLY A 357 13.90 -41.46 26.21
C GLY A 357 12.54 -40.77 26.35
N ALA A 358 11.52 -41.44 25.84
CA ALA A 358 10.12 -41.05 25.90
C ALA A 358 9.47 -41.50 27.22
N LEU A 359 8.61 -40.66 27.79
CA LEU A 359 7.63 -41.05 28.80
C LEU A 359 6.27 -40.41 28.49
N THR A 360 5.28 -41.27 28.36
CA THR A 360 3.85 -41.01 28.22
C THR A 360 3.19 -40.83 29.59
N GLY A 361 2.25 -39.89 29.71
CA GLY A 361 1.35 -39.79 30.87
C GLY A 361 0.25 -38.76 30.65
N GLY A 362 -0.98 -39.21 30.49
CA GLY A 362 -2.16 -38.37 30.23
C GLY A 362 -2.78 -37.77 31.49
N GLY A 363 -3.46 -36.64 31.29
CA GLY A 363 -4.31 -35.98 32.30
C GLY A 363 -5.17 -34.89 31.65
N ARG A 364 -6.44 -35.22 31.37
CA ARG A 364 -7.45 -34.29 30.82
C ARG A 364 -8.00 -33.44 31.97
N THR A 365 -7.75 -32.14 31.95
CA THR A 365 -8.49 -31.13 32.72
C THR A 365 -9.12 -30.12 31.77
N GLN A 366 -10.45 -30.06 31.75
CA GLN A 366 -11.23 -29.06 31.03
C GLN A 366 -10.95 -27.66 31.59
N LYS A 367 -10.45 -26.74 30.75
CA LYS A 367 -10.44 -25.29 31.00
C LYS A 367 -11.52 -24.62 30.15
N LEU A 368 -12.27 -23.71 30.77
CA LEU A 368 -13.24 -22.80 30.15
C LEU A 368 -12.59 -22.01 28.98
N PRO A 369 -13.33 -21.67 27.91
CA PRO A 369 -12.77 -20.95 26.78
C PRO A 369 -12.64 -19.46 27.14
N GLY A 370 -11.41 -19.04 27.44
CA GLY A 370 -11.00 -17.64 27.28
C GLY A 370 -10.96 -17.29 25.80
N ARG A 371 -11.34 -16.06 25.45
CA ARG A 371 -11.19 -15.48 24.11
C ARG A 371 -9.70 -15.44 23.74
N GLY A 372 -9.26 -16.49 23.06
CA GLY A 372 -8.04 -16.56 22.29
C GLY A 372 -8.26 -17.62 21.24
N VAL A 373 -7.96 -17.29 19.99
CA VAL A 373 -7.52 -18.19 18.91
C VAL A 373 -7.56 -17.39 17.61
N CYS A 374 -6.38 -16.94 17.16
CA CYS A 374 -6.07 -16.79 15.74
C CYS A 374 -6.18 -18.19 15.11
N GLY A 375 -7.40 -18.56 14.72
CA GLY A 375 -7.71 -19.84 14.09
C GLY A 375 -8.64 -19.57 12.93
N GLY A 376 -8.10 -19.03 11.85
CA GLY A 376 -8.85 -18.69 10.65
C GLY A 376 -8.23 -19.30 9.41
N LYS A 377 -8.29 -20.64 9.26
CA LYS A 377 -8.27 -21.29 7.92
C LYS A 377 -9.62 -21.06 7.23
N GLY A 378 -10.14 -19.84 7.25
CA GLY A 378 -11.51 -19.49 6.90
C GLY A 378 -11.56 -18.45 5.79
N MET A 379 -12.69 -18.39 5.11
CA MET A 379 -12.99 -17.31 4.16
C MET A 379 -13.20 -15.99 4.91
N LEU A 380 -12.95 -14.86 4.24
CA LEU A 380 -13.30 -13.54 4.78
C LEU A 380 -14.81 -13.50 5.07
N SER A 381 -15.17 -13.03 6.26
CA SER A 381 -16.58 -12.80 6.60
C SER A 381 -17.15 -11.61 5.83
N GLU A 382 -18.48 -11.56 5.70
CA GLU A 382 -19.16 -10.45 5.02
C GLU A 382 -18.82 -9.08 5.66
N ALA A 383 -18.73 -9.02 6.99
CA ALA A 383 -18.37 -7.82 7.71
C ALA A 383 -16.93 -7.35 7.37
N GLN A 384 -16.00 -8.30 7.19
CA GLN A 384 -14.62 -7.99 6.78
C GLN A 384 -14.54 -7.52 5.33
N VAL A 385 -15.34 -8.11 4.43
CA VAL A 385 -15.43 -7.62 3.04
C VAL A 385 -16.03 -6.20 3.01
N ARG A 386 -17.09 -5.95 3.78
CA ARG A 386 -17.68 -4.60 3.96
C ARG A 386 -16.67 -3.60 4.50
N LEU A 387 -15.86 -4.00 5.48
CA LEU A 387 -14.80 -3.17 6.02
C LEU A 387 -13.74 -2.86 4.97
N LEU A 388 -13.24 -3.88 4.27
CA LEU A 388 -12.25 -3.74 3.21
C LEU A 388 -12.72 -2.78 2.11
N VAL A 389 -13.93 -2.98 1.58
CA VAL A 389 -14.55 -2.10 0.57
C VAL A 389 -14.78 -0.69 1.12
N GLY A 390 -15.19 -0.58 2.39
CA GLY A 390 -15.38 0.69 3.07
C GLY A 390 -14.10 1.49 3.28
N LEU A 391 -12.93 0.82 3.30
CA LEU A 391 -11.61 1.41 3.41
C LEU A 391 -10.97 1.70 2.04
N HIS A 392 -11.30 0.91 1.01
CA HIS A 392 -10.77 1.03 -0.35
C HIS A 392 -11.90 1.18 -1.36
N TYR A 393 -12.50 2.38 -1.42
CA TYR A 393 -13.79 2.58 -2.09
C TYR A 393 -13.66 3.07 -3.54
N LEU A 394 -13.72 4.38 -3.79
CA LEU A 394 -13.68 4.98 -5.13
C LEU A 394 -12.65 6.13 -5.18
N PRO A 395 -12.22 6.55 -6.39
CA PRO A 395 -11.21 7.61 -6.51
C PRO A 395 -11.62 8.96 -5.91
N HIS A 396 -12.93 9.25 -5.90
CA HIS A 396 -13.49 10.56 -5.52
C HIS A 396 -14.45 10.48 -4.33
N GLU A 397 -14.49 9.35 -3.63
CA GLU A 397 -15.44 9.10 -2.54
C GLU A 397 -14.88 8.07 -1.56
N HIS A 398 -14.94 8.39 -0.28
CA HIS A 398 -14.61 7.45 0.79
C HIS A 398 -15.78 6.54 1.10
N GLY A 399 -15.49 5.27 1.38
CA GLY A 399 -16.48 4.35 1.92
C GLY A 399 -16.81 4.68 3.39
N PRO A 400 -17.90 4.11 3.95
CA PRO A 400 -18.34 4.44 5.30
C PRO A 400 -17.29 4.23 6.40
N SER A 401 -16.49 3.17 6.29
CA SER A 401 -15.43 2.86 7.26
C SER A 401 -14.29 3.87 7.22
N ALA A 402 -13.83 4.25 6.03
CA ALA A 402 -12.82 5.29 5.86
C ALA A 402 -13.31 6.66 6.38
N GLN A 403 -14.54 7.05 6.04
CA GLN A 403 -15.13 8.29 6.54
C GLN A 403 -15.14 8.34 8.06
N LYS A 404 -15.60 7.26 8.70
CA LYS A 404 -15.65 7.17 10.16
C LYS A 404 -14.25 7.23 10.78
N LEU A 405 -13.29 6.50 10.22
CA LEU A 405 -11.89 6.50 10.68
C LEU A 405 -11.31 7.92 10.67
N LEU A 406 -11.42 8.61 9.53
CA LEU A 406 -10.86 9.95 9.32
C LEU A 406 -11.58 11.02 10.15
N GLN A 407 -12.91 10.95 10.24
CA GLN A 407 -13.71 11.87 11.05
C GLN A 407 -13.41 11.73 12.55
N ASP A 408 -13.40 10.49 13.07
CA ASP A 408 -13.11 10.27 14.49
C ASP A 408 -11.65 10.68 14.80
N LEU A 409 -10.66 10.33 13.97
CA LEU A 409 -9.27 10.75 14.17
C LEU A 409 -9.12 12.28 14.20
N THR A 410 -9.69 12.97 13.21
CA THR A 410 -9.66 14.43 13.11
C THR A 410 -10.30 15.06 14.33
N TRP A 411 -11.48 14.59 14.73
CA TRP A 411 -12.21 15.13 15.86
C TRP A 411 -11.46 14.88 17.18
N LEU A 412 -10.95 13.68 17.40
CA LEU A 412 -10.20 13.32 18.62
C LEU A 412 -8.94 14.16 18.79
N LYS A 413 -8.20 14.37 17.69
CA LYS A 413 -7.01 15.23 17.65
C LYS A 413 -7.38 16.68 18.01
N THR A 414 -8.37 17.27 17.35
CA THR A 414 -8.78 18.66 17.59
C THR A 414 -9.36 18.88 18.99
N ASN A 415 -9.99 17.85 19.56
CA ASN A 415 -10.65 17.93 20.87
C ASN A 415 -9.87 17.27 22.01
N CYS A 416 -8.57 16.99 21.83
CA CYS A 416 -7.74 16.36 22.86
C CYS A 416 -7.62 17.19 24.15
N HIS A 417 -7.79 18.52 24.06
CA HIS A 417 -7.82 19.43 25.20
C HIS A 417 -8.91 19.10 26.24
N LEU A 418 -9.95 18.35 25.85
CA LEU A 418 -11.01 17.90 26.76
C LEU A 418 -10.50 16.89 27.81
N VAL A 419 -9.48 16.10 27.48
CA VAL A 419 -8.95 15.00 28.30
C VAL A 419 -7.54 15.23 28.84
N GLY A 420 -6.86 16.31 28.42
CA GLY A 420 -5.49 16.63 28.88
C GLY A 420 -5.42 17.23 30.29
N ALA A 421 -4.19 17.49 30.75
CA ALA A 421 -3.88 17.93 32.14
C ALA A 421 -4.64 19.19 32.63
N ASN A 422 -5.15 20.02 31.72
CA ASN A 422 -5.92 21.24 32.01
C ASN A 422 -7.45 21.02 32.07
N GLY A 423 -7.93 19.78 31.92
CA GLY A 423 -9.36 19.42 31.82
C GLY A 423 -10.20 19.60 33.11
N LYS A 424 -9.62 20.11 34.20
CA LYS A 424 -10.32 20.27 35.51
C LYS A 424 -11.54 21.21 35.47
N LYS A 425 -11.73 21.99 34.39
CA LYS A 425 -12.89 22.87 34.16
C LYS A 425 -13.84 22.35 33.07
N THR A 426 -13.58 21.18 32.49
CA THR A 426 -14.34 20.63 31.37
C THR A 426 -15.60 19.92 31.86
N GLN A 427 -16.72 20.09 31.15
CA GLN A 427 -17.97 19.39 31.45
C GLN A 427 -17.78 17.86 31.32
N PRO A 428 -18.21 17.05 32.31
CA PRO A 428 -18.05 15.58 32.27
C PRO A 428 -18.61 14.94 31.00
N GLN A 429 -19.75 15.44 30.49
CA GLN A 429 -20.37 14.96 29.26
C GLN A 429 -19.45 15.05 28.03
N LYS A 430 -18.62 16.09 27.92
CA LYS A 430 -17.69 16.26 26.79
C LYS A 430 -16.48 15.32 26.90
N VAL A 431 -16.06 15.02 28.13
CA VAL A 431 -15.02 14.01 28.41
C VAL A 431 -15.53 12.63 28.03
N ASP A 432 -16.77 12.30 28.41
CA ASP A 432 -17.41 11.04 28.06
C ASP A 432 -17.63 10.90 26.55
N GLU A 433 -18.00 11.99 25.86
CA GLU A 433 -18.06 12.01 24.39
C GLU A 433 -16.70 11.67 23.79
N TRP A 434 -15.62 12.33 24.24
CA TRP A 434 -14.27 12.07 23.73
C TRP A 434 -13.85 10.62 23.96
N ARG A 435 -14.05 10.10 25.17
CA ARG A 435 -13.75 8.69 25.50
C ARG A 435 -14.59 7.71 24.67
N GLY A 436 -15.87 8.03 24.43
CA GLY A 436 -16.76 7.25 23.58
C GLY A 436 -16.34 7.23 22.11
N ARG A 437 -15.91 8.38 21.56
CA ARG A 437 -15.34 8.45 20.20
C ARG A 437 -14.01 7.69 20.12
N ALA A 438 -13.14 7.86 21.11
CA ALA A 438 -11.85 7.16 21.17
C ALA A 438 -12.06 5.65 21.19
N SER A 439 -12.97 5.13 22.02
CA SER A 439 -13.29 3.70 22.06
C SER A 439 -13.74 3.16 20.70
N ARG A 440 -14.60 3.89 19.97
CA ARG A 440 -15.02 3.48 18.61
C ARG A 440 -13.87 3.51 17.60
N PHE A 441 -13.02 4.54 17.66
CA PHE A 441 -11.83 4.64 16.81
C PHE A 441 -10.88 3.46 17.06
N LEU A 442 -10.57 3.17 18.32
CA LEU A 442 -9.70 2.06 18.70
C LEU A 442 -10.27 0.71 18.27
N SER A 443 -11.59 0.51 18.40
CA SER A 443 -12.28 -0.69 17.91
C SER A 443 -12.12 -0.84 16.39
N LEU A 444 -12.24 0.24 15.63
CA LEU A 444 -12.05 0.20 14.17
C LEU A 444 -10.60 -0.12 13.79
N CYS A 445 -9.61 0.39 14.52
CA CYS A 445 -8.21 0.00 14.33
C CYS A 445 -7.97 -1.49 14.62
N GLU A 446 -8.67 -2.06 15.60
CA GLU A 446 -8.64 -3.49 15.89
C GLU A 446 -9.29 -4.31 14.78
N ASP A 447 -10.43 -3.85 14.25
CA ASP A 447 -11.08 -4.49 13.10
C ASP A 447 -10.17 -4.50 11.86
N ILE A 448 -9.42 -3.41 11.62
CA ILE A 448 -8.40 -3.34 10.55
C ILE A 448 -7.28 -4.37 10.78
N ALA A 449 -6.78 -4.51 12.01
CA ALA A 449 -5.77 -5.50 12.33
C ALA A 449 -6.30 -6.95 12.15
N GLN A 450 -7.55 -7.21 12.50
CA GLN A 450 -8.20 -8.51 12.28
C GLN A 450 -8.44 -8.79 10.80
N LEU A 451 -8.79 -7.77 10.00
CA LEU A 451 -8.90 -7.87 8.56
C LEU A 451 -7.55 -8.30 7.95
N HIS A 452 -6.45 -7.68 8.36
CA HIS A 452 -5.10 -8.08 7.94
C HIS A 452 -4.83 -9.57 8.22
N CYS A 453 -5.05 -10.04 9.45
CA CYS A 453 -4.89 -11.47 9.77
C CYS A 453 -5.75 -12.39 8.91
N SER A 454 -6.98 -11.98 8.61
CA SER A 454 -7.92 -12.80 7.84
C SER A 454 -7.56 -12.85 6.36
N VAL A 455 -6.99 -11.77 5.81
CA VAL A 455 -6.42 -11.76 4.47
C VAL A 455 -5.20 -12.68 4.41
N VAL A 456 -4.26 -12.56 5.36
CA VAL A 456 -3.04 -13.39 5.43
C VAL A 456 -3.35 -14.87 5.67
N GLY A 457 -4.30 -15.18 6.55
CA GLY A 457 -4.73 -16.54 6.85
C GLY A 457 -5.69 -17.15 5.81
N GLY A 458 -6.11 -16.36 4.82
CA GLY A 458 -7.12 -16.75 3.84
C GLY A 458 -6.70 -17.93 2.96
N ALA A 459 -7.65 -18.79 2.60
CA ALA A 459 -7.40 -19.94 1.75
C ALA A 459 -6.99 -19.58 0.31
N ASN A 460 -7.47 -18.44 -0.21
CA ASN A 460 -7.17 -18.00 -1.57
C ASN A 460 -5.91 -17.11 -1.59
N ARG A 461 -4.77 -17.71 -1.94
CA ARG A 461 -3.49 -17.01 -2.00
C ARG A 461 -3.41 -15.94 -3.09
N ALA A 462 -4.19 -16.04 -4.17
CA ALA A 462 -4.21 -15.00 -5.20
C ALA A 462 -4.78 -13.69 -4.65
N VAL A 463 -5.90 -13.78 -3.93
CA VAL A 463 -6.51 -12.64 -3.22
C VAL A 463 -5.55 -12.07 -2.18
N LEU A 464 -4.83 -12.94 -1.45
CA LEU A 464 -3.82 -12.49 -0.50
C LEU A 464 -2.76 -11.62 -1.17
N TYR A 465 -2.08 -12.10 -2.20
CA TYR A 465 -0.96 -11.36 -2.79
C TYR A 465 -1.39 -10.06 -3.46
N ASP A 466 -2.58 -10.03 -4.08
CA ASP A 466 -3.14 -8.82 -4.67
C ASP A 466 -3.52 -7.77 -3.61
N LEU A 467 -4.01 -8.19 -2.43
CA LEU A 467 -4.50 -7.26 -1.41
C LEU A 467 -3.49 -6.93 -0.31
N TYR A 468 -2.46 -7.76 -0.12
CA TYR A 468 -1.55 -7.68 1.02
C TYR A 468 -0.89 -6.30 1.18
N PRO A 469 -0.30 -5.68 0.13
CA PRO A 469 0.36 -4.39 0.28
C PRO A 469 -0.56 -3.30 0.85
N TYR A 470 -1.81 -3.26 0.39
CA TYR A 470 -2.80 -2.24 0.78
C TYR A 470 -3.28 -2.42 2.22
N VAL A 471 -3.61 -3.66 2.60
CA VAL A 471 -4.13 -3.96 3.94
C VAL A 471 -3.02 -3.83 4.97
N TRP A 472 -1.79 -4.22 4.63
CA TRP A 472 -0.63 -4.07 5.50
C TRP A 472 -0.25 -2.59 5.72
N ASP A 473 -0.24 -1.76 4.66
CA ASP A 473 0.10 -0.34 4.75
C ASP A 473 -0.89 0.39 5.65
N LEU A 474 -2.20 0.22 5.38
CA LEU A 474 -3.26 0.83 6.19
C LEU A 474 -3.21 0.35 7.65
N ARG A 475 -2.95 -0.93 7.89
CA ARG A 475 -2.83 -1.50 9.24
C ARG A 475 -1.68 -0.84 10.02
N ASN A 476 -0.53 -0.63 9.40
CA ASN A 476 0.62 -0.01 10.05
C ASN A 476 0.37 1.47 10.36
N THR A 477 -0.21 2.21 9.42
CA THR A 477 -0.56 3.62 9.65
C THR A 477 -1.64 3.76 10.71
N ALA A 478 -2.65 2.88 10.71
CA ALA A 478 -3.68 2.82 11.75
C ALA A 478 -3.08 2.48 13.13
N LEU A 479 -2.01 1.68 13.19
CA LEU A 479 -1.34 1.37 14.45
C LEU A 479 -0.64 2.59 15.07
N VAL A 480 0.00 3.44 14.26
CA VAL A 480 0.56 4.71 14.74
C VAL A 480 -0.57 5.62 15.25
N ALA A 481 -1.66 5.75 14.49
CA ALA A 481 -2.78 6.58 14.88
C ALA A 481 -3.46 6.07 16.16
N LYS A 482 -3.60 4.75 16.32
CA LYS A 482 -4.08 4.08 17.55
C LYS A 482 -3.20 4.46 18.74
N ALA A 483 -1.88 4.31 18.62
CA ALA A 483 -0.93 4.64 19.68
C ALA A 483 -0.99 6.13 20.05
N PHE A 484 -1.11 7.01 19.05
CA PHE A 484 -1.25 8.46 19.25
C PHE A 484 -2.52 8.84 20.00
N ILE A 485 -3.69 8.28 19.64
CA ILE A 485 -4.94 8.52 20.37
C ILE A 485 -4.87 8.00 21.80
N CYS A 486 -4.28 6.81 22.01
CA CYS A 486 -4.05 6.29 23.36
C CYS A 486 -3.15 7.21 24.20
N TRP A 487 -2.13 7.80 23.58
CA TRP A 487 -1.24 8.76 24.23
C TRP A 487 -1.96 10.07 24.60
N LEU A 488 -2.77 10.63 23.68
CA LEU A 488 -3.58 11.83 23.95
C LEU A 488 -4.56 11.65 25.12
N GLY A 489 -5.07 10.42 25.31
CA GLY A 489 -5.99 10.10 26.39
C GLY A 489 -5.37 9.99 27.78
N LYS A 490 -4.05 10.11 27.93
CA LYS A 490 -3.37 10.11 29.23
C LYS A 490 -3.44 11.49 29.90
N ASP A 491 -3.74 11.51 31.20
CA ASP A 491 -3.86 12.74 32.02
C ASP A 491 -2.57 13.59 32.06
N THR A 492 -1.42 13.01 31.70
CA THR A 492 -0.11 13.67 31.66
C THR A 492 0.13 14.47 30.37
N CYS A 493 -0.75 14.35 29.38
CA CYS A 493 -0.61 15.02 28.10
C CYS A 493 -0.84 16.54 28.26
N ARG A 494 0.22 17.33 28.06
CA ARG A 494 0.20 18.80 28.10
C ARG A 494 0.20 19.35 26.68
N VAL A 495 -0.90 19.20 25.93
CA VAL A 495 -0.95 19.80 24.58
C VAL A 495 -1.50 21.22 24.66
N PHE A 496 -0.75 22.21 24.16
CA PHE A 496 -1.28 23.33 23.40
C PHE A 496 -0.18 24.16 22.71
N THR A 497 -0.24 24.22 21.38
CA THR A 497 -0.35 25.48 20.61
C THR A 497 -1.08 25.13 19.31
N SER A 498 -2.10 25.93 18.97
CA SER A 498 -2.75 25.92 17.67
C SER A 498 -1.82 26.51 16.59
N LEU A 499 -0.62 25.94 16.40
CA LEU A 499 0.21 26.28 15.26
C LEU A 499 -0.14 25.31 14.12
N ASP A 500 -0.76 25.85 13.09
CA ASP A 500 -0.96 25.30 11.75
C ASP A 500 -1.30 23.81 11.68
N LEU A 501 -2.35 23.43 12.40
CA LEU A 501 -3.11 22.22 12.12
C LEU A 501 -4.21 22.51 11.09
N SER A 502 -3.95 23.39 10.12
CA SER A 502 -4.76 23.46 8.92
C SER A 502 -4.63 22.11 8.23
N GLY A 503 -5.66 21.27 8.39
CA GLY A 503 -5.95 20.29 7.34
C GLY A 503 -5.98 21.11 6.06
N VAL A 504 -5.11 20.77 5.11
CA VAL A 504 -5.19 21.37 3.79
C VAL A 504 -6.64 21.14 3.36
N ASP A 505 -7.38 22.20 3.02
CA ASP A 505 -8.69 22.14 2.34
C ASP A 505 -8.50 21.58 0.91
N SER A 506 -7.65 20.58 0.78
CA SER A 506 -7.45 19.78 -0.40
C SER A 506 -8.53 18.72 -0.42
N GLU A 507 -9.05 18.47 -1.60
CA GLU A 507 -9.97 17.36 -1.80
C GLU A 507 -9.33 16.05 -1.28
N PRO A 508 -10.09 15.15 -0.62
CA PRO A 508 -9.53 13.96 0.02
C PRO A 508 -8.62 13.11 -0.88
N TRP A 509 -8.88 13.12 -2.19
CA TRP A 509 -8.11 12.39 -3.20
C TRP A 509 -6.84 13.08 -3.70
N ALA A 510 -6.47 14.24 -3.14
CA ALA A 510 -5.23 14.94 -3.45
C ALA A 510 -4.00 14.29 -2.80
N PHE A 511 -4.19 13.53 -1.73
CA PHE A 511 -3.09 12.84 -1.04
C PHE A 511 -2.77 11.51 -1.72
N LYS A 512 -1.47 11.29 -2.00
CA LYS A 512 -0.97 9.98 -2.43
C LYS A 512 -1.17 8.97 -1.31
N GLY A 513 -1.49 7.72 -1.65
CA GLY A 513 -1.63 6.65 -0.66
C GLY A 513 -3.03 6.39 -0.11
N GLY A 514 -4.06 7.05 -0.67
CA GLY A 514 -5.45 6.85 -0.27
C GLY A 514 -5.68 7.07 1.23
N VAL A 515 -6.49 6.22 1.85
CA VAL A 515 -6.83 6.34 3.29
C VAL A 515 -5.60 6.26 4.19
N SER A 516 -4.61 5.43 3.84
CA SER A 516 -3.35 5.35 4.60
C SER A 516 -2.61 6.69 4.55
N GLY A 517 -2.47 7.29 3.36
CA GLY A 517 -1.88 8.61 3.18
C GLY A 517 -2.62 9.71 3.94
N GLU A 518 -3.95 9.70 3.95
CA GLU A 518 -4.75 10.67 4.71
C GLU A 518 -4.61 10.51 6.23
N VAL A 519 -4.64 9.27 6.75
CA VAL A 519 -4.37 9.02 8.17
C VAL A 519 -2.97 9.50 8.53
N GLN A 520 -1.97 9.23 7.68
CA GLN A 520 -0.61 9.74 7.83
C GLN A 520 -0.61 11.27 7.93
N MET A 521 -1.25 11.99 7.00
CA MET A 521 -1.28 13.46 6.99
C MET A 521 -2.02 14.07 8.19
N LEU A 522 -2.93 13.32 8.82
CA LEU A 522 -3.56 13.74 10.06
C LEU A 522 -2.65 13.62 11.29
N LEU A 523 -1.51 12.93 11.20
CA LEU A 523 -0.54 12.83 12.29
C LEU A 523 0.45 14.00 12.28
N PRO A 524 0.92 14.48 13.45
CA PRO A 524 1.89 15.58 13.58
C PRO A 524 3.14 15.53 12.67
N ILE A 525 3.63 14.34 12.35
CA ILE A 525 4.81 14.11 11.48
C ILE A 525 4.42 13.56 10.10
N GLY A 526 3.16 13.74 9.69
CA GLY A 526 2.59 13.15 8.48
C GLY A 526 3.29 13.56 7.17
N SER A 527 3.91 14.73 7.13
CA SER A 527 4.68 15.20 5.97
C SER A 527 5.98 14.43 5.74
N SER A 528 6.49 13.69 6.74
CA SER A 528 7.71 12.89 6.66
C SER A 528 7.44 11.54 6.01
N SER A 529 7.39 11.50 4.67
CA SER A 529 7.02 10.29 3.92
C SER A 529 7.90 9.06 4.21
N GLU A 530 9.16 9.25 4.55
CA GLU A 530 10.14 8.21 4.91
C GLU A 530 9.81 7.44 6.20
N LEU A 531 8.98 8.02 7.08
CA LEU A 531 8.54 7.37 8.33
C LEU A 531 7.34 6.45 8.14
N PHE A 532 6.64 6.58 7.02
CA PHE A 532 5.41 5.85 6.71
C PHE A 532 5.52 5.00 5.43
N THR A 533 6.44 5.33 4.53
CA THR A 533 6.54 4.71 3.21
C THR A 533 7.69 3.72 3.17
N HIS A 534 7.34 2.44 3.11
CA HIS A 534 8.30 1.35 2.89
C HIS A 534 7.56 0.13 2.33
N PRO A 535 8.24 -0.74 1.56
CA PRO A 535 7.60 -1.91 1.00
C PRO A 535 7.17 -2.90 2.10
N PRO A 536 6.06 -3.63 1.90
CA PRO A 536 5.67 -4.72 2.77
C PRO A 536 6.73 -5.83 2.78
N PRO A 537 6.80 -6.66 3.84
CA PRO A 537 7.62 -7.86 3.85
C PRO A 537 7.33 -8.73 2.63
N LEU A 538 8.37 -9.31 2.02
CA LEU A 538 8.23 -10.20 0.86
C LEU A 538 7.29 -11.39 1.14
N PHE A 539 7.30 -11.87 2.37
CA PHE A 539 6.44 -12.95 2.83
C PHE A 539 5.37 -12.40 3.79
N PRO A 540 4.07 -12.56 3.47
CA PRO A 540 3.00 -12.19 4.37
C PRO A 540 3.11 -12.88 5.73
N THR A 541 2.94 -12.12 6.81
CA THR A 541 3.01 -12.63 8.18
C THR A 541 1.68 -12.43 8.90
N SER A 542 1.22 -13.47 9.61
CA SER A 542 0.02 -13.39 10.45
C SER A 542 0.32 -12.89 11.86
N ARG A 543 1.61 -12.75 12.24
CA ARG A 543 2.02 -12.28 13.56
C ARG A 543 1.62 -10.82 13.71
N LEU A 544 0.78 -10.53 14.70
CA LEU A 544 0.36 -9.17 15.01
C LEU A 544 1.24 -8.55 16.07
N TYR A 545 1.57 -7.30 15.80
CA TYR A 545 2.27 -6.41 16.72
C TYR A 545 1.35 -5.27 17.16
N ASN A 546 1.27 -4.99 18.45
CA ASN A 546 0.53 -3.86 18.98
C ASN A 546 1.50 -2.83 19.57
N ILE A 547 1.20 -1.55 19.37
CA ILE A 547 1.96 -0.44 19.94
C ILE A 547 1.02 0.32 20.85
N ARG A 548 1.45 0.53 22.09
CA ARG A 548 0.69 1.29 23.08
C ARG A 548 1.61 2.07 24.00
N PRO A 549 1.11 3.13 24.65
CA PRO A 549 1.84 3.77 25.73
C PRO A 549 2.18 2.79 26.87
N TYR A 550 3.30 3.02 27.53
CA TYR A 550 3.75 2.25 28.70
C TYR A 550 2.78 2.34 29.88
N HIS A 551 2.68 1.24 30.64
CA HIS A 551 1.99 1.12 31.91
C HIS A 551 2.92 0.60 32.99
N SER A 552 2.75 1.02 34.24
CA SER A 552 3.59 0.60 35.38
C SER A 552 3.55 -0.89 35.72
N LYS A 553 2.62 -1.65 35.12
CA LYS A 553 2.53 -3.11 35.23
C LYS A 553 3.32 -3.85 34.16
N ASP A 554 3.81 -3.14 33.14
CA ASP A 554 4.60 -3.74 32.08
C ASP A 554 5.94 -4.18 32.66
N LYS A 555 6.23 -5.47 32.52
CA LYS A 555 7.56 -6.00 32.81
C LYS A 555 8.40 -5.83 31.57
N VAL A 556 9.25 -4.81 31.55
CA VAL A 556 10.28 -4.66 30.54
C VAL A 556 11.49 -5.42 31.07
N ASP A 557 11.66 -6.64 30.60
CA ASP A 557 12.65 -7.60 31.10
C ASP A 557 14.08 -7.21 30.70
N GLU A 558 15.07 -7.73 31.42
CA GLU A 558 16.51 -7.55 31.14
C GLU A 558 16.89 -8.01 29.73
N THR A 559 16.12 -8.95 29.14
CA THR A 559 16.32 -9.43 27.77
C THR A 559 16.08 -8.37 26.70
N MET A 560 15.41 -7.25 27.03
CA MET A 560 15.23 -6.10 26.12
C MET A 560 16.46 -5.19 26.08
N THR A 561 17.40 -5.37 26.98
CA THR A 561 18.61 -4.56 27.06
C THR A 561 19.68 -5.09 26.11
N ILE A 562 20.48 -4.18 25.54
CA ILE A 562 21.49 -4.47 24.49
C ILE A 562 22.35 -5.69 24.87
N PRO A 563 22.53 -6.69 23.98
CA PRO A 563 23.32 -7.90 24.26
C PRO A 563 24.75 -7.64 24.78
N SER A 564 25.37 -6.51 24.41
CA SER A 564 26.70 -6.12 24.87
C SER A 564 26.78 -5.73 26.35
N LEU A 565 25.64 -5.54 27.02
CA LEU A 565 25.54 -5.25 28.46
C LEU A 565 25.11 -6.47 29.28
N GLN A 566 24.95 -7.65 28.66
CA GLN A 566 24.64 -8.89 29.37
C GLN A 566 25.85 -9.35 30.19
N GLY A 567 25.98 -8.82 31.41
CA GLY A 567 26.75 -9.43 32.49
C GLY A 567 25.77 -9.93 33.55
N GLU A 568 25.77 -11.23 33.85
CA GLU A 568 24.89 -11.78 34.87
C GLU A 568 25.29 -11.27 36.26
N SER A 569 24.62 -10.22 36.75
CA SER A 569 24.64 -9.86 38.16
C SER A 569 23.65 -10.77 38.90
N THR A 570 24.09 -11.98 39.26
CA THR A 570 23.27 -12.99 39.96
C THR A 570 22.64 -12.48 41.27
N ALA A 571 23.23 -11.46 41.91
CA ALA A 571 22.72 -10.86 43.14
C ALA A 571 21.67 -9.75 42.92
N HIS A 572 21.74 -9.05 41.79
CA HIS A 572 20.86 -7.93 41.46
C HIS A 572 20.49 -8.00 39.98
N PRO A 573 19.48 -8.81 39.62
CA PRO A 573 19.02 -8.94 38.24
C PRO A 573 18.59 -7.57 37.67
N ASP A 574 17.71 -6.87 38.38
CA ASP A 574 17.11 -5.60 37.93
C ASP A 574 18.09 -4.44 37.61
N VAL A 575 19.36 -4.51 38.03
CA VAL A 575 20.30 -3.36 37.96
C VAL A 575 20.55 -2.89 36.52
N ILE A 576 20.56 -3.81 35.56
CA ILE A 576 20.77 -3.47 34.14
C ILE A 576 19.53 -2.73 33.59
N GLY A 577 18.34 -3.23 33.90
CA GLY A 577 17.08 -2.56 33.53
C GLY A 577 16.94 -1.19 34.19
N ASP A 578 17.29 -1.08 35.47
CA ASP A 578 17.30 0.18 36.22
C ASP A 578 18.33 1.19 35.68
N ARG A 579 19.44 0.73 35.10
CA ARG A 579 20.39 1.60 34.40
C ARG A 579 19.87 2.07 33.06
N CYS A 580 19.38 1.14 32.24
CA CYS A 580 19.14 1.41 30.83
C CYS A 580 17.74 2.00 30.57
N LEU A 581 16.71 1.56 31.28
CA LEU A 581 15.32 1.90 30.99
C LEU A 581 14.66 2.63 32.17
N GLY A 582 15.04 2.26 33.39
CA GLY A 582 14.51 2.77 34.65
C GLY A 582 14.33 4.29 34.74
N PRO A 583 15.34 5.13 34.41
CA PRO A 583 15.21 6.58 34.54
C PRO A 583 14.09 7.13 33.65
N CYS A 584 13.99 6.65 32.41
CA CYS A 584 12.95 7.10 31.48
C CYS A 584 11.57 6.60 31.92
N LEU A 585 11.46 5.34 32.32
CA LEU A 585 10.19 4.75 32.77
C LEU A 585 9.68 5.38 34.07
N ALA A 586 10.56 5.83 34.96
CA ALA A 586 10.20 6.48 36.21
C ALA A 586 9.94 7.98 36.06
N LEU A 587 10.75 8.68 35.27
CA LEU A 587 10.73 10.14 35.20
C LEU A 587 10.00 10.70 33.96
N SER A 588 9.92 9.96 32.86
CA SER A 588 9.20 10.37 31.64
C SER A 588 8.36 9.22 31.03
N PRO A 589 7.50 8.54 31.80
CA PRO A 589 6.66 7.44 31.30
C PRO A 589 5.69 7.87 30.20
N GLU A 590 5.39 9.16 30.08
CA GLU A 590 4.48 9.72 29.08
C GLU A 590 5.02 9.66 27.64
N TYR A 591 6.35 9.56 27.44
CA TYR A 591 6.97 9.36 26.12
C TYR A 591 7.57 7.96 25.99
N SER A 592 7.05 7.00 26.75
CA SER A 592 7.46 5.60 26.67
C SER A 592 6.36 4.79 25.97
N PHE A 593 6.71 4.10 24.89
CA PHE A 593 5.82 3.22 24.14
C PHE A 593 6.37 1.80 24.15
N ILE A 594 5.46 0.84 24.26
CA ILE A 594 5.74 -0.58 24.30
C ILE A 594 5.23 -1.21 23.00
N LEU A 595 6.06 -2.10 22.48
CA LEU A 595 5.75 -3.02 21.42
C LEU A 595 5.49 -4.40 22.02
N GLU A 596 4.34 -4.98 21.72
CA GLU A 596 3.96 -6.30 22.19
C GLU A 596 3.37 -7.15 21.06
N ASP A 597 3.48 -8.47 21.21
CA ASP A 597 2.79 -9.44 20.39
C ASP A 597 2.07 -10.48 21.28
N GLU A 598 1.65 -11.60 20.68
CA GLU A 598 0.94 -12.67 21.41
C GLU A 598 1.76 -13.31 22.54
N LEU A 599 3.09 -13.20 22.53
CA LEU A 599 3.99 -13.74 23.54
C LEU A 599 4.31 -12.74 24.67
N GLY A 600 4.02 -11.45 24.47
CA GLY A 600 4.25 -10.39 25.44
C GLY A 600 5.02 -9.21 24.85
N VAL A 601 5.68 -8.45 25.73
CA VAL A 601 6.51 -7.32 25.32
C VAL A 601 7.68 -7.82 24.49
N CYS A 602 7.88 -7.25 23.30
CA CYS A 602 8.96 -7.59 22.37
C CYS A 602 9.78 -6.37 21.91
N GLY A 603 9.47 -5.18 22.41
CA GLY A 603 10.29 -3.98 22.28
C GLY A 603 9.72 -2.78 23.02
N CYS A 604 10.51 -1.71 23.08
CA CYS A 604 10.10 -0.42 23.61
C CYS A 604 10.83 0.72 22.92
N VAL A 605 10.20 1.89 22.89
CA VAL A 605 10.87 3.14 22.58
C VAL A 605 10.61 4.13 23.70
N LEU A 606 11.68 4.74 24.19
CA LEU A 606 11.70 5.65 25.33
C LEU A 606 12.10 7.02 24.83
N GLY A 607 11.30 8.02 25.14
CA GLY A 607 11.56 9.42 24.82
C GLY A 607 11.76 10.25 26.08
N ILE A 608 12.60 11.28 25.92
CA ILE A 608 12.79 12.36 26.87
C ILE A 608 12.44 13.63 26.12
N SER A 609 11.43 14.38 26.57
CA SER A 609 11.00 15.59 25.88
C SER A 609 11.98 16.77 26.05
N ASP A 610 12.54 16.91 27.27
CA ASP A 610 13.51 17.95 27.63
C ASP A 610 14.65 17.31 28.42
N VAL A 611 15.79 17.11 27.75
CA VAL A 611 16.97 16.47 28.32
C VAL A 611 17.53 17.25 29.52
N ARG A 612 17.47 18.59 29.51
CA ARG A 612 18.03 19.42 30.60
C ARG A 612 17.20 19.26 31.87
N SER A 613 15.88 19.33 31.75
CA SER A 613 14.97 19.12 32.87
C SER A 613 15.02 17.68 33.37
N PHE A 614 15.15 16.71 32.47
CA PHE A 614 15.29 15.29 32.81
C PHE A 614 16.56 15.01 33.60
N ALA A 615 17.73 15.48 33.15
CA ALA A 615 19.01 15.28 33.82
C ALA A 615 19.00 15.80 35.26
N LYS A 616 18.41 16.99 35.49
CA LYS A 616 18.22 17.56 36.83
C LYS A 616 17.37 16.66 37.73
N ARG A 617 16.25 16.14 37.20
CA ARG A 617 15.37 15.22 37.93
C ARG A 617 16.05 13.88 38.21
N CYS A 618 16.82 13.37 37.26
CA CYS A 618 17.59 12.13 37.41
C CYS A 618 18.59 12.25 38.57
N GLN A 619 19.39 13.32 38.59
CA GLN A 619 20.33 13.60 39.68
C GLN A 619 19.65 13.83 41.04
N ALA A 620 18.51 14.52 41.05
CA ALA A 620 17.83 14.86 42.31
C ALA A 620 17.02 13.69 42.91
N SER A 621 16.56 12.73 42.11
CA SER A 621 15.59 11.72 42.57
C SER A 621 15.93 10.28 42.18
N TRP A 622 16.39 10.02 40.96
CA TRP A 622 16.64 8.67 40.49
C TRP A 622 17.97 8.11 41.02
N ILE A 623 19.06 8.85 40.87
CA ILE A 623 20.39 8.42 41.35
C ILE A 623 20.40 8.15 42.86
N PRO A 624 19.84 9.02 43.72
CA PRO A 624 19.71 8.71 45.15
C PRO A 624 18.92 7.43 45.41
N ALA A 625 17.78 7.24 44.74
CA ALA A 625 16.96 6.04 44.91
C ALA A 625 17.68 4.75 44.48
N MET A 626 18.53 4.81 43.45
CA MET A 626 19.34 3.66 43.01
C MET A 626 20.47 3.34 44.00
N ARG A 627 21.09 4.35 44.61
CA ARG A 627 22.08 4.15 45.69
C ARG A 627 21.45 3.49 46.91
N ASP A 628 20.20 3.85 47.23
CA ASP A 628 19.45 3.22 48.32
C ASP A 628 19.02 1.79 47.98
N LYS A 629 18.59 1.54 46.73
CA LYS A 629 18.20 0.20 46.24
C LYS A 629 19.41 -0.76 46.20
N TYR A 630 20.60 -0.25 45.86
CA TYR A 630 21.84 -1.02 45.69
C TYR A 630 23.00 -0.50 46.57
N PRO A 631 22.92 -0.64 47.91
CA PRO A 631 23.88 -0.04 48.81
C PRO A 631 25.26 -0.69 48.72
N PRO A 632 26.35 0.09 48.83
CA PRO A 632 27.71 -0.46 48.89
C PRO A 632 27.95 -1.11 50.27
N LYS A 633 27.75 -2.43 50.42
CA LYS A 633 28.01 -3.14 51.70
C LYS A 633 29.12 -4.20 51.60
N GLY A 634 30.24 -3.91 52.27
CA GLY A 634 31.14 -4.84 52.98
C GLY A 634 31.67 -6.11 52.28
N THR A 635 32.95 -6.07 51.88
CA THR A 635 33.90 -7.19 51.60
C THR A 635 33.55 -8.28 50.59
N ASN A 636 32.31 -8.42 50.14
CA ASN A 636 31.91 -9.32 49.04
C ASN A 636 30.87 -8.69 48.10
N THR A 637 30.88 -7.37 47.95
CA THR A 637 30.10 -6.68 46.89
C THR A 637 30.67 -7.04 45.53
N HIS A 638 29.81 -7.56 44.64
CA HIS A 638 30.12 -7.76 43.22
C HIS A 638 30.54 -6.40 42.62
N THR A 639 31.83 -6.26 42.31
CA THR A 639 32.44 -5.05 41.71
C THR A 639 31.60 -4.54 40.53
N TYR A 640 31.08 -5.47 39.73
CA TYR A 640 30.21 -5.21 38.58
C TYR A 640 28.98 -4.34 38.89
N THR A 641 28.21 -4.62 39.96
CA THR A 641 27.01 -3.82 40.30
C THR A 641 27.39 -2.38 40.69
N GLN A 642 28.49 -2.20 41.42
CA GLN A 642 28.97 -0.88 41.82
C GLN A 642 29.57 -0.10 40.65
N ASP A 643 30.23 -0.78 39.71
CA ASP A 643 30.69 -0.20 38.46
C ASP A 643 29.51 0.25 37.59
N LEU A 644 28.42 -0.53 37.53
CA LEU A 644 27.20 -0.13 36.83
C LEU A 644 26.53 1.11 37.44
N ILE A 645 26.50 1.24 38.76
CA ILE A 645 25.97 2.44 39.44
C ILE A 645 26.84 3.66 39.16
N ARG A 646 28.17 3.52 39.15
CA ARG A 646 29.08 4.61 38.75
C ARG A 646 28.84 5.01 37.30
N LEU A 647 28.70 4.04 36.41
CA LEU A 647 28.37 4.28 35.01
C LEU A 647 27.01 4.97 34.85
N MET A 648 26.01 4.70 35.70
CA MET A 648 24.73 5.43 35.69
C MET A 648 24.89 6.93 35.99
N GLU A 649 25.86 7.28 36.85
CA GLU A 649 26.17 8.67 37.20
C GLU A 649 26.95 9.36 36.07
N GLU A 650 27.87 8.64 35.42
CA GLU A 650 28.61 9.09 34.24
C GLU A 650 27.73 9.16 32.97
N ASP A 651 26.67 8.35 32.92
CA ASP A 651 25.68 8.30 31.83
C ASP A 651 24.81 9.57 31.77
N GLN A 652 24.88 10.47 32.76
CA GLN A 652 24.15 11.75 32.80
C GLN A 652 24.96 12.96 32.29
N GLY A 653 25.93 12.73 31.39
CA GLY A 653 26.81 13.77 30.85
C GLY A 653 26.08 14.99 30.25
N GLU A 654 26.68 16.17 30.40
CA GLU A 654 26.15 17.42 29.85
C GLU A 654 26.31 17.46 28.33
N TYR A 655 25.19 17.58 27.62
CA TYR A 655 25.18 17.82 26.18
C TYR A 655 25.41 19.32 25.89
N PRO A 656 26.15 19.68 24.81
CA PRO A 656 26.34 21.08 24.44
C PRO A 656 25.01 21.82 24.23
N ASP A 657 24.94 23.08 24.67
CA ASP A 657 23.75 23.91 24.50
C ASP A 657 23.35 24.07 23.02
N SER A 658 24.34 24.06 22.11
CA SER A 658 24.10 24.09 20.66
C SER A 658 23.36 22.88 20.13
N LEU A 659 23.63 21.68 20.68
CA LEU A 659 22.89 20.46 20.34
C LEU A 659 21.46 20.55 20.87
N LEU A 660 21.31 20.87 22.17
CA LEU A 660 20.01 20.91 22.83
C LEU A 660 19.10 22.03 22.34
N TYR A 661 19.66 23.09 21.75
CA TYR A 661 18.88 24.14 21.11
C TYR A 661 18.07 23.63 19.91
N HIS A 662 18.68 22.79 19.07
CA HIS A 662 18.01 22.21 17.90
C HIS A 662 17.30 20.87 18.21
N PHE A 663 17.85 20.09 19.14
CA PHE A 663 17.38 18.76 19.50
C PHE A 663 17.15 18.67 21.02
N PRO A 664 16.08 19.29 21.55
CA PRO A 664 15.81 19.30 22.98
C PRO A 664 15.39 17.93 23.53
N SER A 665 14.94 17.02 22.65
CA SER A 665 14.49 15.68 23.01
C SER A 665 15.53 14.61 22.72
N GLN A 666 15.50 13.53 23.49
CA GLN A 666 16.33 12.34 23.28
C GLN A 666 15.44 11.10 23.15
N LEU A 667 15.86 10.12 22.36
CA LEU A 667 15.19 8.83 22.30
C LEU A 667 16.15 7.66 22.45
N ARG A 668 15.59 6.53 22.88
CA ARG A 668 16.21 5.21 22.89
C ARG A 668 15.20 4.19 22.38
N LEU A 669 15.59 3.40 21.38
CA LEU A 669 14.76 2.35 20.75
C LEU A 669 15.38 0.99 21.04
N ASP A 670 14.67 0.08 21.68
CA ASP A 670 15.17 -1.26 21.94
C ASP A 670 14.10 -2.29 21.54
N ALA A 671 14.48 -3.28 20.74
CA ALA A 671 13.57 -4.30 20.24
C ALA A 671 14.31 -5.64 20.15
N LEU A 672 13.58 -6.75 20.31
CA LEU A 672 14.18 -8.08 20.21
C LEU A 672 14.74 -8.32 18.79
N PRO A 673 15.87 -9.03 18.65
CA PRO A 673 16.44 -9.36 17.34
C PRO A 673 15.49 -10.19 16.46
N GLU A 674 14.61 -11.01 17.05
CA GLU A 674 13.73 -11.94 16.30
C GLU A 674 12.40 -11.34 15.82
N LEU A 675 12.34 -10.03 15.55
CA LEU A 675 11.16 -9.42 14.92
C LEU A 675 10.98 -9.95 13.49
N VAL A 676 9.79 -10.49 13.19
CA VAL A 676 9.45 -11.02 11.87
C VAL A 676 9.21 -9.90 10.86
N ASP A 677 8.63 -8.79 11.32
CA ASP A 677 8.35 -7.62 10.51
C ASP A 677 9.20 -6.44 11.01
N VAL A 678 10.29 -6.16 10.29
CA VAL A 678 11.22 -5.05 10.60
C VAL A 678 10.56 -3.67 10.49
N SER A 679 9.41 -3.56 9.82
CA SER A 679 8.69 -2.28 9.77
C SER A 679 8.12 -1.85 11.11
N VAL A 680 7.92 -2.79 12.03
CA VAL A 680 7.28 -2.53 13.31
C VAL A 680 8.15 -1.63 14.18
N SER A 681 9.48 -1.77 14.11
CA SER A 681 10.42 -0.85 14.77
C SER A 681 10.30 0.58 14.23
N ARG A 682 10.06 0.74 12.92
CA ARG A 682 9.76 2.04 12.31
C ARG A 682 8.44 2.57 12.86
N THR A 683 7.36 1.77 12.85
CA THR A 683 6.04 2.17 13.38
C THR A 683 6.12 2.59 14.86
N LEU A 684 6.89 1.86 15.68
CA LEU A 684 7.12 2.15 17.09
C LEU A 684 7.83 3.50 17.27
N LEU A 685 8.91 3.72 16.54
CA LEU A 685 9.62 4.99 16.53
C LEU A 685 8.71 6.14 16.07
N THR A 686 7.97 5.96 14.96
CA THR A 686 7.01 6.94 14.43
C THR A 686 5.97 7.33 15.49
N ALA A 687 5.48 6.39 16.31
CA ALA A 687 4.55 6.70 17.39
C ALA A 687 5.16 7.66 18.43
N LEU A 688 6.41 7.44 18.84
CA LEU A 688 7.12 8.37 19.74
C LEU A 688 7.36 9.73 19.10
N LEU A 689 7.87 9.77 17.87
CA LEU A 689 8.15 11.02 17.16
C LEU A 689 6.88 11.87 17.00
N THR A 690 5.75 11.20 16.72
CA THR A 690 4.42 11.83 16.66
C THR A 690 4.06 12.50 18.00
N ALA A 691 4.28 11.81 19.12
CA ALA A 691 4.00 12.35 20.46
C ALA A 691 4.94 13.52 20.84
N LEU A 692 6.23 13.42 20.54
CA LEU A 692 7.21 14.49 20.80
C LEU A 692 6.89 15.75 19.98
N LYS A 693 6.59 15.59 18.69
CA LYS A 693 6.18 16.69 17.81
C LYS A 693 4.88 17.33 18.28
N ALA A 694 3.89 16.53 18.66
CA ALA A 694 2.63 17.03 19.23
C ALA A 694 2.83 17.83 20.53
N ASN A 695 3.90 17.54 21.27
CA ASN A 695 4.27 18.29 22.48
C ASN A 695 5.23 19.45 22.21
N GLY A 696 5.42 19.84 20.95
CA GLY A 696 6.21 21.02 20.57
C GLY A 696 7.72 20.81 20.52
N SER A 697 8.21 19.55 20.56
CA SER A 697 9.62 19.28 20.31
C SER A 697 9.97 19.60 18.86
N GLN A 698 11.06 20.36 18.65
CA GLN A 698 11.54 20.75 17.33
C GLN A 698 12.52 19.73 16.74
N GLY A 699 13.09 18.88 17.57
CA GLY A 699 14.10 17.91 17.16
C GLY A 699 14.39 16.89 18.25
N VAL A 700 14.84 15.73 17.83
CA VAL A 700 15.21 14.63 18.70
C VAL A 700 16.56 14.06 18.29
N PHE A 701 17.35 13.60 19.25
CA PHE A 701 18.59 12.88 18.99
C PHE A 701 18.65 11.52 19.70
N CYS A 702 19.57 10.67 19.27
CA CYS A 702 19.92 9.43 19.95
C CYS A 702 21.43 9.16 19.85
N GLU A 703 21.93 8.30 20.72
CA GLU A 703 23.32 7.82 20.70
C GLU A 703 23.35 6.38 20.20
N VAL A 704 24.25 6.09 19.27
CA VAL A 704 24.44 4.77 18.67
C VAL A 704 25.92 4.41 18.71
N GLN A 705 26.24 3.15 18.99
CA GLN A 705 27.63 2.70 18.96
C GLN A 705 28.15 2.68 17.51
N PRO A 706 29.38 3.12 17.23
CA PRO A 706 29.93 3.12 15.85
C PRO A 706 29.99 1.72 15.24
N THR A 707 30.06 0.68 16.08
CA THR A 707 30.08 -0.73 15.69
C THR A 707 28.70 -1.28 15.30
N ASP A 708 27.61 -0.58 15.65
CA ASP A 708 26.23 -1.00 15.34
C ASP A 708 25.79 -0.41 13.98
N HIS A 709 26.39 -0.93 12.91
CA HIS A 709 26.12 -0.48 11.54
C HIS A 709 24.65 -0.64 11.13
N GLN A 710 23.97 -1.68 11.60
CA GLN A 710 22.56 -1.93 11.29
C GLN A 710 21.66 -0.83 11.85
N ARG A 711 21.89 -0.41 13.10
CA ARG A 711 21.13 0.65 13.74
C ARG A 711 21.41 2.02 13.14
N LEU A 712 22.67 2.29 12.78
CA LEU A 712 23.04 3.51 12.04
C LEU A 712 22.29 3.59 10.70
N GLU A 713 22.35 2.52 9.88
CA GLU A 713 21.68 2.47 8.59
C GLU A 713 20.15 2.61 8.73
N PHE A 714 19.57 1.92 9.72
CA PHE A 714 18.14 2.01 10.02
C PHE A 714 17.71 3.44 10.33
N LEU A 715 18.41 4.13 11.24
CA LEU A 715 18.07 5.51 11.62
C LEU A 715 18.32 6.52 10.49
N THR A 716 19.39 6.36 9.71
CA THR A 716 19.66 7.21 8.55
C THR A 716 18.58 7.09 7.48
N LYS A 717 18.07 5.88 7.22
CA LYS A 717 16.90 5.67 6.33
C LYS A 717 15.63 6.34 6.84
N LEU A 718 15.54 6.59 8.14
CA LEU A 718 14.46 7.34 8.79
C LEU A 718 14.79 8.84 8.94
N GLY A 719 15.77 9.34 8.20
CA GLY A 719 16.15 10.76 8.15
C GLY A 719 16.86 11.30 9.39
N PHE A 720 17.48 10.43 10.19
CA PHE A 720 18.44 10.88 11.20
C PHE A 720 19.80 11.14 10.57
N LEU A 721 20.42 12.25 10.94
CA LEU A 721 21.71 12.69 10.43
C LEU A 721 22.75 12.72 11.56
N GLU A 722 24.00 12.42 11.22
CA GLU A 722 25.11 12.52 12.17
C GLU A 722 25.38 13.97 12.56
N ILE A 723 25.48 14.21 13.88
CA ILE A 723 25.80 15.51 14.44
C ILE A 723 27.22 15.44 15.00
N LEU A 724 28.10 16.28 14.44
CA LEU A 724 29.47 16.40 14.93
C LEU A 724 29.44 16.96 16.36
N ARG A 725 29.93 16.15 17.31
CA ARG A 725 30.14 16.59 18.70
C ARG A 725 31.25 17.65 18.71
N GLY A 726 30.92 18.92 18.92
CA GLY A 726 31.92 19.91 19.31
C GLY A 726 32.44 19.59 20.71
N GLU A 727 33.74 19.36 20.85
CA GLU A 727 34.54 19.27 22.10
C GLU A 727 33.92 18.53 23.32
N ALA A 728 33.02 17.56 23.12
CA ALA A 728 32.47 16.75 24.20
C ALA A 728 33.36 15.53 24.48
N ARG A 729 33.77 15.33 25.75
CA ARG A 729 34.62 14.21 26.21
C ARG A 729 34.08 12.82 25.83
N SER A 730 35.03 11.90 25.61
CA SER A 730 35.03 10.43 25.53
C SER A 730 33.73 9.65 25.81
N ARG A 731 32.68 9.86 25.02
CA ARG A 731 31.72 8.78 24.72
C ARG A 731 32.02 8.28 23.33
N GLU A 732 32.25 6.96 23.22
CA GLU A 732 32.56 6.29 21.96
C GLU A 732 31.37 6.27 20.97
N GLY A 733 30.17 6.75 21.37
CA GLY A 733 28.95 6.73 20.57
C GLY A 733 28.76 7.90 19.59
N VAL A 734 28.32 7.58 18.37
CA VAL A 734 27.85 8.51 17.33
C VAL A 734 26.52 9.15 17.76
N VAL A 735 26.36 10.46 17.58
CA VAL A 735 25.10 11.18 17.84
C VAL A 735 24.37 11.37 16.52
N LEU A 736 23.13 10.87 16.46
CA LEU A 736 22.24 11.02 15.33
C LEU A 736 21.06 11.90 15.73
N GLY A 737 20.74 12.95 14.97
CA GLY A 737 19.60 13.83 15.21
C GLY A 737 18.66 13.96 14.03
N ARG A 738 17.40 14.25 14.34
CA ARG A 738 16.31 14.45 13.38
C ARG A 738 15.44 15.64 13.81
N LEU A 739 15.17 16.54 12.89
CA LEU A 739 14.17 17.60 13.09
C LEU A 739 12.76 17.02 12.94
N LEU A 740 11.83 17.52 13.74
CA LEU A 740 10.44 17.04 13.80
C LEU A 740 9.47 18.02 13.14
#